data_AF-A0A8H5JY19-F1
#
_entry.id   AF-A0A8H5JY19-F1
#
_cell.length_a   1.000
_cell.length_b   1.000
_cell.length_c   1.000
_cell.angle_alpha   90.00
_cell.angle_beta   90.00
_cell.angle_gamma   90.00
#
_symmetry.space_group_name_H-M   'P 1'
#
loop_
_entity.id
_entity.type
_entity.pdbx_description
1 polymer ?
#
loop_
_entity_poly.entity_id
_entity_poly.type
_entity_poly.pdbx_seq_one_letter_code
_entity_poly.pdbx_strand_id
1 'polypeptide(L)'
;MQDCVGAQDFSVITLGLAVNATGGTKADAVLGGLQFFTQLPPLELTQATPRTTIPKLYFTTDPLVLSANFSPAILIEFGIRPGSTAIMFGLDTSPIQVGSTIKVSDVIAWTGLDDLTQGGFVSNTIALLSLDLPTADMTKGTTTDSSPGNRNAIWFQPQAAYKTIARLDFDVTQSEYTAIKGAFSLIGDFDVTGASLIARRSSIWNSNETGIQIHSKDLLVLTMQFNFSTYGFEVDVNLELNQNTVVLKLIIRPERKTSPASTPPAPSSAPSQPAPQPSSSSSSSKPSPDSSSEPSFTRILNWLTSELPITADELEFNQWLTNKSSEIDLGDWDVRRVVIEFNQSTGGALSFASLLLDIKLQVKCGKDMLLFRLAFKYGNGLGPSLEADLWTPPLFDVHQNDFRLLPDFEDYAYFKPFNVPNWERYPQRLDLTQLRGFESLPRQVPTLVTQAKLLITQDLIGITASIVADPAVEPSVPVVSLEEVDLAMSYQWDTKPALTKAAGGTRPPSSPKASGNTTSGDATSGGATPEPVASQSPTPKALAFTDNEDIRAICLTHAVRIYLRANPTANPEYSGAAQILGSIDYEGETGLWTMAGSVTNLWVSTLYQFFDANIQDAVAPIIQSITIDSAEVTYNY
;
A
#
# COMPACT_ATOMS: atom_id res chain seq x y z
N MET A 1 6.25 6.92 -32.43
CA MET A 1 6.31 5.66 -31.65
C MET A 1 7.47 4.79 -32.07
N GLN A 2 7.68 4.44 -33.35
CA GLN A 2 8.81 3.59 -33.76
C GLN A 2 10.18 4.16 -33.36
N ASP A 3 10.38 5.49 -33.44
CA ASP A 3 11.58 6.17 -32.91
C ASP A 3 11.55 6.39 -31.39
N CYS A 4 10.36 6.39 -30.78
CA CYS A 4 10.12 6.63 -29.35
C CYS A 4 10.10 5.35 -28.51
N VAL A 5 10.30 4.19 -29.13
CA VAL A 5 10.28 2.89 -28.47
C VAL A 5 11.66 2.21 -28.55
N GLY A 6 12.61 2.86 -29.24
CA GLY A 6 13.99 2.39 -29.34
C GLY A 6 14.05 1.40 -30.47
N ALA A 7 14.87 1.70 -31.48
CA ALA A 7 14.92 0.96 -32.74
C ALA A 7 15.35 -0.52 -32.60
N GLN A 8 15.58 -1.03 -31.39
CA GLN A 8 15.96 -2.42 -31.12
C GLN A 8 14.95 -3.24 -30.31
N ASP A 9 14.05 -2.61 -29.52
CA ASP A 9 13.24 -3.36 -28.54
C ASP A 9 11.86 -3.78 -29.07
N PHE A 10 11.24 -2.97 -29.93
CA PHE A 10 9.90 -3.26 -30.45
C PHE A 10 9.81 -2.95 -31.94
N SER A 11 9.44 -3.93 -32.75
CA SER A 11 9.30 -3.75 -34.19
C SER A 11 7.83 -3.64 -34.60
N VAL A 12 7.56 -2.63 -35.43
CA VAL A 12 6.35 -2.45 -36.26
C VAL A 12 5.03 -2.34 -35.50
N ILE A 13 4.47 -1.13 -35.46
CA ILE A 13 3.04 -0.95 -35.20
C ILE A 13 2.31 -1.29 -36.50
N THR A 14 1.56 -2.39 -36.50
CA THR A 14 0.66 -2.72 -37.60
C THR A 14 -0.74 -2.29 -37.20
N LEU A 15 -1.38 -1.44 -38.00
CA LEU A 15 -2.82 -1.17 -37.89
C LEU A 15 -3.55 -2.33 -38.56
N GLY A 16 -4.09 -3.25 -37.77
CA GLY A 16 -4.93 -4.32 -38.26
C GLY A 16 -6.33 -3.80 -38.58
N LEU A 17 -6.81 -3.98 -39.82
CA LEU A 17 -8.22 -3.86 -40.15
C LEU A 17 -8.83 -5.26 -40.05
N ALA A 18 -9.68 -5.49 -39.06
CA ALA A 18 -10.43 -6.74 -38.92
C ALA A 18 -11.78 -6.57 -39.63
N VAL A 19 -11.98 -7.29 -40.73
CA VAL A 19 -13.26 -7.32 -41.43
C VAL A 19 -14.05 -8.50 -40.89
N ASN A 20 -15.03 -8.23 -40.02
CA ASN A 20 -15.87 -9.28 -39.45
C ASN A 20 -16.93 -9.68 -40.48
N ALA A 21 -16.63 -10.70 -41.29
CA ALA A 21 -17.52 -11.17 -42.35
C ALA A 21 -18.57 -12.16 -41.81
N THR A 22 -19.40 -11.75 -40.85
CA THR A 22 -20.55 -12.54 -40.40
C THR A 22 -21.77 -12.28 -41.29
N GLY A 23 -21.84 -12.99 -42.42
CA GLY A 23 -23.09 -13.47 -43.05
C GLY A 23 -24.19 -12.49 -43.49
N GLY A 24 -24.02 -11.16 -43.37
CA GLY A 24 -24.99 -10.13 -43.79
C GLY A 24 -24.33 -9.05 -44.62
N THR A 25 -25.08 -8.43 -45.53
CA THR A 25 -24.62 -7.54 -46.62
C THR A 25 -23.97 -6.20 -46.22
N LYS A 26 -23.52 -6.03 -44.97
CA LYS A 26 -22.70 -4.90 -44.53
C LYS A 26 -21.52 -5.43 -43.72
N ALA A 27 -20.33 -5.32 -44.30
CA ALA A 27 -19.09 -5.51 -43.58
C ALA A 27 -18.85 -4.26 -42.73
N ASP A 28 -19.12 -4.34 -41.43
CA ASP A 28 -18.65 -3.34 -40.50
C ASP A 28 -17.13 -3.56 -40.34
N ALA A 29 -16.35 -2.66 -40.94
CA ALA A 29 -14.91 -2.64 -40.73
C ALA A 29 -14.66 -2.14 -39.31
N VAL A 30 -14.28 -3.07 -38.41
CA VAL A 30 -13.85 -2.72 -37.06
C VAL A 30 -12.34 -2.54 -37.11
N LEU A 31 -11.84 -1.42 -36.60
CA LEU A 31 -10.41 -1.24 -36.35
C LEU A 31 -9.97 -2.36 -35.40
N GLY A 32 -9.15 -3.30 -35.88
CA GLY A 32 -8.75 -4.53 -35.19
C GLY A 32 -7.72 -4.32 -34.07
N GLY A 33 -7.71 -3.14 -33.47
CA GLY A 33 -6.75 -2.73 -32.46
C GLY A 33 -5.36 -2.39 -33.02
N LEU A 34 -4.52 -1.84 -32.13
CA LEU A 34 -3.10 -1.64 -32.36
C LEU A 34 -2.37 -2.91 -31.92
N GLN A 35 -1.48 -3.44 -32.76
CA GLN A 35 -0.65 -4.60 -32.44
C GLN A 35 0.84 -4.23 -32.44
N PHE A 36 1.60 -4.81 -31.50
CA PHE A 36 3.06 -4.79 -31.49
C PHE A 36 3.60 -6.17 -31.09
N PHE A 37 4.90 -6.38 -31.28
CA PHE A 37 5.59 -7.53 -30.69
C PHE A 37 6.90 -7.14 -30.04
N THR A 38 7.30 -7.92 -29.04
CA THR A 38 8.62 -7.86 -28.38
C THR A 38 9.27 -9.24 -28.44
N GLN A 39 10.60 -9.27 -28.39
CA GLN A 39 11.38 -10.50 -28.19
C GLN A 39 12.02 -10.44 -26.79
N LEU A 40 12.26 -11.60 -26.18
CA LEU A 40 12.91 -11.70 -24.87
C LEU A 40 14.48 -11.67 -24.85
N PRO A 41 15.27 -11.52 -25.93
CA PRO A 41 16.72 -11.33 -25.81
C PRO A 41 17.15 -9.85 -25.60
N PRO A 42 18.40 -9.60 -25.15
CA PRO A 42 18.81 -8.37 -24.48
C PRO A 42 19.01 -7.15 -25.40
N LEU A 43 18.87 -5.97 -24.79
CA LEU A 43 19.06 -4.62 -25.35
C LEU A 43 20.42 -4.33 -25.96
N GLU A 44 21.44 -5.13 -25.64
CA GLU A 44 22.81 -4.92 -26.09
C GLU A 44 23.30 -6.09 -26.92
N LEU A 45 23.14 -5.99 -28.23
CA LEU A 45 23.79 -6.87 -29.19
C LEU A 45 24.92 -6.13 -29.91
N THR A 46 26.01 -5.84 -29.19
CA THR A 46 27.29 -5.60 -29.89
C THR A 46 27.99 -6.90 -30.29
N GLN A 47 27.74 -8.05 -29.64
CA GLN A 47 28.42 -9.30 -30.01
C GLN A 47 27.83 -10.51 -29.27
N ALA A 48 26.94 -11.28 -29.92
CA ALA A 48 26.84 -12.74 -29.78
C ALA A 48 25.74 -13.27 -30.72
N THR A 49 25.99 -14.44 -31.29
CA THR A 49 25.15 -15.21 -32.21
C THR A 49 23.64 -15.09 -31.94
N PRO A 50 22.80 -14.76 -32.94
CA PRO A 50 21.35 -14.69 -32.76
C PRO A 50 20.80 -16.04 -32.28
N ARG A 51 20.20 -16.08 -31.09
CA ARG A 51 19.42 -17.23 -30.62
C ARG A 51 18.13 -17.30 -31.46
N THR A 52 18.13 -18.08 -32.54
CA THR A 52 17.01 -18.18 -33.50
C THR A 52 15.75 -18.84 -32.95
N THR A 53 15.69 -19.16 -31.65
CA THR A 53 14.61 -19.95 -31.03
C THR A 53 13.81 -19.17 -29.99
N ILE A 54 14.07 -17.87 -29.77
CA ILE A 54 13.32 -17.12 -28.76
C ILE A 54 11.93 -16.75 -29.31
N PRO A 55 10.85 -17.11 -28.61
CA PRO A 55 9.48 -16.82 -29.04
C PRO A 55 9.24 -15.31 -29.09
N LYS A 56 8.52 -14.88 -30.13
CA LYS A 56 8.00 -13.50 -30.24
C LYS A 56 6.73 -13.40 -29.41
N LEU A 57 6.63 -12.38 -28.56
CA LEU A 57 5.43 -12.08 -27.79
C LEU A 57 4.66 -10.97 -28.49
N TYR A 58 3.43 -11.25 -28.90
CA TYR A 58 2.55 -10.30 -29.58
C TYR A 58 1.59 -9.69 -28.58
N PHE A 59 1.36 -8.39 -28.66
CA PHE A 59 0.41 -7.70 -27.80
C PHE A 59 -0.50 -6.84 -28.64
N THR A 60 -1.75 -6.71 -28.20
CA THR A 60 -2.78 -6.01 -28.94
C THR A 60 -3.74 -5.26 -28.03
N THR A 61 -4.38 -4.21 -28.56
CA THR A 61 -5.51 -3.55 -27.92
C THR A 61 -6.86 -4.21 -28.26
N ASP A 62 -6.85 -5.41 -28.85
CA ASP A 62 -8.07 -6.19 -29.10
C ASP A 62 -8.84 -6.42 -27.78
N PRO A 63 -10.11 -5.99 -27.67
CA PRO A 63 -10.90 -6.15 -26.45
C PRO A 63 -11.02 -7.58 -25.95
N LEU A 64 -11.00 -8.60 -26.83
CA LEU A 64 -11.06 -10.00 -26.44
C LEU A 64 -9.75 -10.45 -25.77
N VAL A 65 -8.61 -10.03 -26.32
CA VAL A 65 -7.30 -10.31 -25.73
C VAL A 65 -7.13 -9.58 -24.39
N LEU A 66 -7.57 -8.32 -24.32
CA LEU A 66 -7.58 -7.56 -23.07
C LEU A 66 -8.49 -8.20 -22.01
N SER A 67 -9.68 -8.64 -22.39
CA SER A 67 -10.61 -9.34 -21.50
C SER A 67 -10.02 -10.66 -20.97
N ALA A 68 -9.24 -11.38 -21.80
CA ALA A 68 -8.56 -12.60 -21.38
C ALA A 68 -7.42 -12.34 -20.38
N ASN A 69 -6.68 -11.22 -20.54
CA ASN A 69 -5.58 -10.86 -19.64
C ASN A 69 -6.04 -10.19 -18.33
N PHE A 70 -7.19 -9.52 -18.34
CA PHE A 70 -7.66 -8.67 -17.22
C PHE A 70 -9.04 -9.04 -16.65
N SER A 71 -9.62 -10.17 -17.07
CA SER A 71 -10.97 -10.65 -16.74
C SER A 71 -12.12 -9.90 -17.47
N PRO A 72 -13.19 -10.60 -17.89
CA PRO A 72 -14.15 -10.12 -18.91
C PRO A 72 -15.11 -9.01 -18.49
N ALA A 73 -15.14 -8.61 -17.21
CA ALA A 73 -16.13 -7.63 -16.74
C ALA A 73 -15.84 -6.17 -17.16
N ILE A 74 -14.67 -5.87 -17.72
CA ILE A 74 -14.32 -4.50 -18.13
C ILE A 74 -14.18 -4.42 -19.64
N LEU A 75 -15.08 -3.67 -20.26
CA LEU A 75 -14.93 -3.23 -21.64
C LEU A 75 -13.83 -2.16 -21.71
N ILE A 76 -12.65 -2.58 -22.14
CA ILE A 76 -11.54 -1.67 -22.42
C ILE A 76 -11.56 -1.38 -23.92
N GLU A 77 -12.15 -0.26 -24.31
CA GLU A 77 -12.22 0.15 -25.70
C GLU A 77 -10.85 0.67 -26.16
N PHE A 78 -10.29 0.09 -27.22
CA PHE A 78 -8.98 0.45 -27.78
C PHE A 78 -7.81 0.45 -26.77
N GLY A 79 -7.89 -0.37 -25.71
CA GLY A 79 -6.85 -0.39 -24.67
C GLY A 79 -6.87 0.81 -23.73
N ILE A 80 -7.83 1.73 -23.83
CA ILE A 80 -7.88 2.93 -22.99
C ILE A 80 -8.85 2.69 -21.83
N ARG A 81 -8.35 2.80 -20.59
CA ARG A 81 -9.21 2.76 -19.40
C ARG A 81 -9.92 4.11 -19.22
N PRO A 82 -11.22 4.14 -18.86
CA PRO A 82 -11.88 5.39 -18.44
C PRO A 82 -11.06 6.13 -17.37
N GLY A 83 -10.91 7.45 -17.55
CA GLY A 83 -10.14 8.32 -16.63
C GLY A 83 -8.62 8.10 -16.66
N SER A 84 -8.09 7.33 -17.62
CA SER A 84 -6.66 7.13 -17.80
C SER A 84 -6.24 7.58 -19.20
N THR A 85 -5.01 8.08 -19.34
CA THR A 85 -4.39 8.29 -20.66
C THR A 85 -3.47 7.14 -21.04
N ALA A 86 -3.40 6.09 -20.23
CA ALA A 86 -2.59 4.91 -20.52
C ALA A 86 -3.28 4.09 -21.61
N ILE A 87 -2.54 3.73 -22.66
CA ILE A 87 -2.95 2.73 -23.64
C ILE A 87 -2.40 1.38 -23.17
N MET A 88 -3.27 0.40 -23.05
CA MET A 88 -2.98 -0.94 -22.57
C MET A 88 -3.04 -1.93 -23.72
N PHE A 89 -2.10 -2.86 -23.74
CA PHE A 89 -2.03 -3.91 -24.73
C PHE A 89 -1.85 -5.24 -24.01
N GLY A 90 -2.76 -6.19 -24.23
CA GLY A 90 -2.70 -7.52 -23.64
C GLY A 90 -1.92 -8.47 -24.54
N LEU A 91 -1.27 -9.47 -23.96
CA LEU A 91 -0.55 -10.52 -24.69
C LEU A 91 -1.55 -11.37 -25.48
N ASP A 92 -1.39 -11.38 -26.80
CA ASP A 92 -2.05 -12.30 -27.71
C ASP A 92 -1.29 -13.62 -27.72
N THR A 93 -1.90 -14.63 -27.12
CA THR A 93 -1.33 -15.98 -26.97
C THR A 93 -1.63 -16.87 -28.16
N SER A 94 -2.47 -16.43 -29.11
CA SER A 94 -2.81 -17.22 -30.30
C SER A 94 -1.62 -17.60 -31.20
N PRO A 95 -0.54 -16.78 -31.32
CA PRO A 95 0.64 -17.15 -32.10
C PRO A 95 1.63 -18.05 -31.34
N ILE A 96 1.42 -18.26 -30.04
CA ILE A 96 2.34 -19.03 -29.18
C ILE A 96 2.04 -20.53 -29.33
N GLN A 97 3.07 -21.31 -29.69
CA GLN A 97 2.93 -22.76 -29.81
C GLN A 97 2.76 -23.40 -28.44
N VAL A 98 1.80 -24.30 -28.29
CA VAL A 98 1.56 -25.05 -27.04
C VAL A 98 2.80 -25.83 -26.64
N GLY A 99 3.16 -25.78 -25.35
CA GLY A 99 4.36 -26.44 -24.81
C GLY A 99 5.67 -25.68 -25.06
N SER A 100 5.60 -24.44 -25.58
CA SER A 100 6.77 -23.58 -25.64
C SER A 100 7.17 -23.15 -24.23
N THR A 101 8.43 -23.37 -23.90
CA THR A 101 9.02 -22.92 -22.63
C THR A 101 10.09 -21.87 -22.87
N ILE A 102 10.31 -21.03 -21.87
CA ILE A 102 11.44 -20.09 -21.80
C ILE A 102 12.17 -20.30 -20.49
N LYS A 103 13.45 -19.91 -20.40
CA LYS A 103 14.18 -19.99 -19.13
C LYS A 103 14.05 -18.70 -18.35
N VAL A 104 14.13 -18.80 -17.01
CA VAL A 104 14.24 -17.62 -16.14
C VAL A 104 15.41 -16.73 -16.54
N SER A 105 16.55 -17.32 -16.95
CA SER A 105 17.71 -16.57 -17.46
C SER A 105 17.41 -15.71 -18.69
N ASP A 106 16.51 -16.15 -19.59
CA ASP A 106 16.10 -15.33 -20.73
C ASP A 106 15.25 -14.13 -20.26
N VAL A 107 14.41 -14.34 -19.24
CA VAL A 107 13.60 -13.26 -18.62
C VAL A 107 14.47 -12.27 -17.84
N ILE A 108 15.50 -12.75 -17.14
CA ILE A 108 16.49 -11.91 -16.44
C ILE A 108 17.26 -11.03 -17.43
N ALA A 109 17.68 -11.59 -18.57
CA ALA A 109 18.35 -10.83 -19.61
C ALA A 109 17.43 -9.76 -20.21
N TRP A 110 16.14 -10.09 -20.40
CA TRP A 110 15.14 -9.12 -20.85
C TRP A 110 14.91 -7.97 -19.85
N THR A 111 14.95 -8.26 -18.54
CA THR A 111 14.86 -7.22 -17.50
C THR A 111 16.17 -6.48 -17.27
N GLY A 112 17.29 -6.85 -17.92
CA GLY A 112 18.58 -6.21 -17.67
C GLY A 112 19.13 -6.46 -16.26
N LEU A 113 18.74 -7.57 -15.64
CA LEU A 113 19.19 -7.97 -14.29
C LEU A 113 20.31 -9.02 -14.33
N ASP A 114 21.03 -9.13 -15.46
CA ASP A 114 22.05 -10.17 -15.70
C ASP A 114 23.13 -10.20 -14.61
N ASP A 115 23.52 -9.06 -14.08
CA ASP A 115 24.56 -8.95 -13.04
C ASP A 115 24.18 -9.67 -11.74
N LEU A 116 22.87 -9.82 -11.45
CA LEU A 116 22.39 -10.54 -10.27
C LEU A 116 22.55 -12.07 -10.41
N THR A 117 22.79 -12.56 -11.63
CA THR A 117 23.07 -13.98 -11.88
C THR A 117 24.54 -14.34 -11.70
N GLN A 118 25.42 -13.37 -11.41
CA GLN A 118 26.86 -13.64 -11.32
C GLN A 118 27.34 -14.09 -9.93
N GLY A 119 26.43 -14.40 -9.00
CA GLY A 119 26.75 -15.04 -7.72
C GLY A 119 25.63 -14.92 -6.69
N GLY A 120 25.57 -15.88 -5.76
CA GLY A 120 24.65 -15.84 -4.61
C GLY A 120 23.52 -16.85 -4.68
N PHE A 121 22.41 -16.55 -4.00
CA PHE A 121 21.28 -17.47 -3.81
C PHE A 121 20.54 -17.76 -5.12
N VAL A 122 20.55 -16.80 -6.04
CA VAL A 122 19.82 -16.83 -7.31
C VAL A 122 20.57 -17.63 -8.40
N SER A 123 21.90 -17.69 -8.34
CA SER A 123 22.72 -17.67 -9.56
C SER A 123 22.91 -19.00 -10.31
N ASN A 124 22.28 -20.11 -9.93
CA ASN A 124 22.40 -21.36 -10.71
C ASN A 124 21.12 -22.19 -10.79
N THR A 125 20.35 -22.28 -9.71
CA THR A 125 19.13 -23.11 -9.73
C THR A 125 17.95 -22.34 -10.32
N ILE A 126 17.75 -21.09 -9.88
CA ILE A 126 16.58 -20.30 -10.26
C ILE A 126 16.68 -19.84 -11.71
N ALA A 127 17.86 -19.41 -12.16
CA ALA A 127 18.09 -18.95 -13.54
C ALA A 127 17.87 -20.05 -14.60
N LEU A 128 17.90 -21.33 -14.21
CA LEU A 128 17.73 -22.48 -15.10
C LEU A 128 16.30 -23.02 -15.14
N LEU A 129 15.38 -22.53 -14.28
CA LEU A 129 14.01 -23.02 -14.25
C LEU A 129 13.32 -22.76 -15.61
N SER A 130 12.55 -23.74 -16.05
CA SER A 130 11.71 -23.67 -17.24
C SER A 130 10.34 -23.09 -16.89
N LEU A 131 9.96 -22.05 -17.63
CA LEU A 131 8.70 -21.34 -17.51
C LEU A 131 7.79 -21.70 -18.67
N ASP A 132 6.51 -21.95 -18.39
CA ASP A 132 5.51 -22.13 -19.43
C ASP A 132 5.12 -20.78 -20.03
N LEU A 133 5.15 -20.67 -21.36
CA LEU A 133 4.56 -19.52 -22.00
C LEU A 133 3.03 -19.59 -21.87
N PRO A 134 2.36 -18.45 -21.60
CA PRO A 134 0.90 -18.41 -21.59
C PRO A 134 0.36 -18.90 -22.94
N THR A 135 -0.47 -19.93 -22.92
CA THR A 135 -1.15 -20.44 -24.11
C THR A 135 -2.61 -20.00 -24.09
N ALA A 136 -3.24 -19.96 -25.26
CA ALA A 136 -4.64 -19.58 -25.44
C ALA A 136 -5.64 -20.59 -24.87
N ASP A 137 -5.25 -21.44 -23.92
CA ASP A 137 -6.15 -22.39 -23.27
C ASP A 137 -7.14 -21.63 -22.36
N MET A 138 -8.13 -21.02 -23.00
CA MET A 138 -9.22 -20.29 -22.39
C MET A 138 -10.09 -21.20 -21.50
N THR A 139 -9.85 -22.52 -21.45
CA THR A 139 -10.61 -23.42 -20.59
C THR A 139 -10.35 -23.21 -19.10
N LYS A 140 -9.18 -22.66 -18.71
CA LYS A 140 -8.91 -22.20 -17.32
C LYS A 140 -9.94 -21.16 -16.83
N GLY A 141 -10.64 -20.45 -17.73
CA GLY A 141 -11.69 -19.49 -17.39
C GLY A 141 -13.12 -20.04 -17.32
N THR A 142 -13.33 -21.34 -17.58
CA THR A 142 -14.67 -21.96 -17.60
C THR A 142 -14.98 -22.83 -16.39
N THR A 143 -13.96 -23.26 -15.66
CA THR A 143 -14.14 -23.82 -14.32
C THR A 143 -14.49 -22.69 -13.37
N THR A 144 -15.44 -22.91 -12.47
CA THR A 144 -15.88 -21.94 -11.44
C THR A 144 -14.76 -21.44 -10.52
N ASP A 145 -13.56 -22.00 -10.62
CA ASP A 145 -12.34 -21.43 -10.07
C ASP A 145 -11.98 -20.16 -10.84
N SER A 146 -12.57 -19.07 -10.38
CA SER A 146 -12.42 -17.68 -10.81
C SER A 146 -10.99 -17.11 -10.71
N SER A 147 -9.94 -17.94 -10.76
CA SER A 147 -8.57 -17.45 -10.73
C SER A 147 -8.29 -16.69 -12.02
N PRO A 148 -8.14 -15.37 -11.97
CA PRO A 148 -7.93 -14.57 -13.16
C PRO A 148 -6.57 -14.95 -13.78
N GLY A 149 -6.55 -15.17 -15.09
CA GLY A 149 -5.36 -15.61 -15.81
C GLY A 149 -4.14 -14.69 -15.66
N ASN A 150 -3.01 -15.18 -16.13
CA ASN A 150 -1.71 -14.51 -16.10
C ASN A 150 -1.78 -13.13 -16.76
N ARG A 151 -1.46 -12.08 -16.00
CA ARG A 151 -1.58 -10.69 -16.47
C ARG A 151 -0.35 -10.28 -17.29
N ASN A 152 -0.40 -10.53 -18.59
CA ASN A 152 0.68 -10.16 -19.50
C ASN A 152 0.27 -8.92 -20.32
N ALA A 153 0.90 -7.77 -20.06
CA ALA A 153 0.51 -6.54 -20.73
C ALA A 153 1.61 -5.49 -20.81
N ILE A 154 1.39 -4.51 -21.67
CA ILE A 154 2.15 -3.26 -21.72
C ILE A 154 1.21 -2.08 -21.52
N TRP A 155 1.64 -1.14 -20.67
CA TRP A 155 1.01 0.15 -20.46
C TRP A 155 1.89 1.23 -21.05
N PHE A 156 1.34 2.04 -21.93
CA PHE A 156 2.00 3.19 -22.52
C PHE A 156 1.32 4.48 -22.09
N GLN A 157 2.06 5.34 -21.39
CA GLN A 157 1.56 6.59 -20.81
C GLN A 157 2.26 7.79 -21.48
N PRO A 158 1.73 8.31 -22.60
CA PRO A 158 2.39 9.39 -23.34
C PRO A 158 2.55 10.66 -22.50
N GLN A 159 1.60 10.99 -21.62
CA GLN A 159 1.65 12.18 -20.77
C GLN A 159 2.69 12.12 -19.65
N ALA A 160 3.20 10.93 -19.33
CA ALA A 160 4.13 10.70 -18.23
C ALA A 160 5.54 10.44 -18.78
N ALA A 161 6.05 11.35 -19.61
CA ALA A 161 7.35 11.21 -20.29
C ALA A 161 7.46 9.87 -21.05
N TYR A 162 6.40 9.55 -21.80
CA TYR A 162 6.26 8.29 -22.55
C TYR A 162 6.56 7.04 -21.71
N LYS A 163 6.17 7.05 -20.42
CA LYS A 163 6.39 5.92 -19.52
C LYS A 163 5.77 4.65 -20.12
N THR A 164 6.61 3.63 -20.31
CA THR A 164 6.20 2.31 -20.77
C THR A 164 6.45 1.32 -19.65
N ILE A 165 5.44 0.54 -19.29
CA ILE A 165 5.59 -0.54 -18.32
C ILE A 165 5.23 -1.83 -19.04
N ALA A 166 6.16 -2.77 -19.13
CA ALA A 166 5.89 -4.12 -19.58
C ALA A 166 5.85 -5.03 -18.35
N ARG A 167 4.80 -5.83 -18.20
CA ARG A 167 4.63 -6.80 -17.11
C ARG A 167 4.28 -8.16 -17.70
N LEU A 168 5.07 -9.16 -17.38
CA LEU A 168 4.92 -10.54 -17.81
C LEU A 168 4.70 -11.45 -16.60
N ASP A 169 3.80 -12.41 -16.71
CA ASP A 169 3.56 -13.49 -15.75
C ASP A 169 3.76 -14.83 -16.44
N PHE A 170 4.57 -15.68 -15.82
CA PHE A 170 4.81 -17.04 -16.28
C PHE A 170 4.55 -18.03 -15.16
N ASP A 171 3.84 -19.11 -15.48
CA ASP A 171 3.72 -20.25 -14.57
C ASP A 171 5.04 -21.04 -14.60
N VAL A 172 5.54 -21.45 -13.44
CA VAL A 172 6.68 -22.36 -13.37
C VAL A 172 6.19 -23.79 -13.55
N THR A 173 6.82 -24.54 -14.45
CA THR A 173 6.42 -25.93 -14.71
C THR A 173 6.55 -26.80 -13.45
N GLN A 174 5.60 -27.71 -13.23
CA GLN A 174 5.60 -28.57 -12.02
C GLN A 174 6.86 -29.46 -11.92
N SER A 175 7.49 -29.81 -13.05
CA SER A 175 8.78 -30.53 -13.08
C SER A 175 9.90 -29.79 -12.35
N GLU A 176 9.81 -28.46 -12.25
CA GLU A 176 10.83 -27.61 -11.64
C GLU A 176 10.64 -27.45 -10.12
N TYR A 177 9.54 -27.96 -9.55
CA TYR A 177 9.27 -27.85 -8.11
C TYR A 177 10.34 -28.55 -7.26
N THR A 178 10.97 -29.61 -7.80
CA THR A 178 12.10 -30.27 -7.11
C THR A 178 13.34 -29.37 -7.06
N ALA A 179 13.61 -28.62 -8.14
CA ALA A 179 14.71 -27.67 -8.18
C ALA A 179 14.46 -26.49 -7.23
N ILE A 180 13.23 -25.98 -7.17
CA ILE A 180 12.81 -24.99 -6.18
C ILE A 180 13.00 -25.52 -4.75
N LYS A 181 12.48 -26.72 -4.45
CA LYS A 181 12.65 -27.34 -3.12
C LYS A 181 14.13 -27.46 -2.74
N GLY A 182 15.00 -27.83 -3.69
CA GLY A 182 16.45 -27.85 -3.48
C GLY A 182 17.04 -26.47 -3.17
N ALA A 183 16.68 -25.45 -3.97
CA ALA A 183 17.15 -24.07 -3.78
C ALA A 183 16.74 -23.46 -2.44
N PHE A 184 15.54 -23.81 -1.97
CA PHE A 184 14.98 -23.31 -0.71
C PHE A 184 15.13 -24.32 0.44
N SER A 185 16.02 -25.32 0.35
CA SER A 185 16.19 -26.33 1.41
C SER A 185 16.56 -25.76 2.78
N LEU A 186 17.00 -24.50 2.87
CA LEU A 186 17.32 -23.82 4.14
C LEU A 186 16.10 -23.50 5.02
N ILE A 187 14.87 -23.49 4.47
CA ILE A 187 13.67 -23.12 5.24
C ILE A 187 12.92 -24.34 5.80
N GLY A 188 13.52 -25.53 5.71
CA GLY A 188 12.97 -26.79 6.23
C GLY A 188 12.35 -27.68 5.15
N ASP A 189 11.53 -28.63 5.58
CA ASP A 189 10.81 -29.56 4.70
C ASP A 189 9.40 -29.04 4.37
N PHE A 190 9.13 -28.85 3.09
CA PHE A 190 7.87 -28.33 2.54
C PHE A 190 7.60 -28.92 1.16
N ASP A 191 6.35 -28.79 0.71
CA ASP A 191 5.97 -29.08 -0.66
C ASP A 191 5.64 -27.79 -1.39
N VAL A 192 6.09 -27.67 -2.65
CA VAL A 192 5.74 -26.55 -3.52
C VAL A 192 4.37 -26.83 -4.12
N THR A 193 3.38 -26.00 -3.82
CA THR A 193 2.00 -26.13 -4.35
C THR A 193 1.76 -25.23 -5.55
N GLY A 194 2.48 -24.12 -5.65
CA GLY A 194 2.39 -23.17 -6.75
C GLY A 194 3.68 -22.37 -6.92
N ALA A 195 4.02 -22.00 -8.14
CA ALA A 195 5.10 -21.06 -8.41
C ALA A 195 4.85 -20.30 -9.72
N SER A 196 5.10 -19.00 -9.72
CA SER A 196 5.04 -18.14 -10.90
C SER A 196 6.13 -17.06 -10.86
N LEU A 197 6.53 -16.60 -12.04
CA LEU A 197 7.53 -15.56 -12.23
C LEU A 197 6.89 -14.33 -12.85
N ILE A 198 6.97 -13.23 -12.12
CA ILE A 198 6.49 -11.92 -12.56
C ILE A 198 7.70 -11.07 -12.94
N ALA A 199 7.78 -10.66 -14.21
CA ALA A 199 8.81 -9.75 -14.69
C ALA A 199 8.19 -8.41 -15.02
N ARG A 200 8.77 -7.32 -14.50
CA ARG A 200 8.32 -5.96 -14.77
C ARG A 200 9.50 -5.09 -15.19
N ARG A 201 9.31 -4.37 -16.28
CA ARG A 201 10.24 -3.37 -16.79
C ARG A 201 9.50 -2.06 -17.00
N SER A 202 9.89 -1.02 -16.25
CA SER A 202 9.33 0.33 -16.38
C SER A 202 10.37 1.26 -16.96
N SER A 203 10.12 1.79 -18.16
CA SER A 203 11.02 2.71 -18.85
C SER A 203 10.40 4.10 -18.95
N ILE A 204 11.18 5.14 -18.64
CA ILE A 204 10.81 6.55 -18.84
C ILE A 204 11.74 7.17 -19.87
N TRP A 205 11.17 7.97 -20.77
CA TRP A 205 11.89 8.57 -21.90
C TRP A 205 12.06 10.06 -21.66
N ASN A 206 13.31 10.48 -21.52
CA ASN A 206 13.66 11.88 -21.40
C ASN A 206 14.40 12.31 -22.66
N SER A 207 13.90 13.33 -23.35
CA SER A 207 14.67 14.01 -24.40
C SER A 207 15.42 15.19 -23.79
N ASN A 208 16.70 15.30 -24.10
CA ASN A 208 17.50 16.48 -23.79
C ASN A 208 18.35 16.86 -25.01
N GLU A 209 19.18 17.90 -24.88
CA GLU A 209 20.05 18.37 -25.97
C GLU A 209 21.05 17.30 -26.46
N THR A 210 21.37 16.30 -25.63
CA THR A 210 22.30 15.20 -25.97
C THR A 210 21.62 14.00 -26.63
N GLY A 211 20.28 13.99 -26.71
CA GLY A 211 19.49 12.95 -27.33
C GLY A 211 18.39 12.40 -26.41
N ILE A 212 17.91 11.21 -26.75
CA ILE A 212 16.91 10.48 -25.97
C ILE A 212 17.63 9.61 -24.95
N GLN A 213 17.35 9.83 -23.67
CA GLN A 213 17.78 9.00 -22.56
C GLN A 213 16.61 8.14 -22.09
N ILE A 214 16.86 6.85 -21.91
CA ILE A 214 15.88 5.89 -21.42
C ILE A 214 16.34 5.44 -20.03
N HIS A 215 15.51 5.66 -19.03
CA HIS A 215 15.74 5.16 -17.68
C HIS A 215 14.81 3.99 -17.41
N SER A 216 15.37 2.79 -17.24
CA SER A 216 14.62 1.58 -16.90
C SER A 216 14.73 1.27 -15.41
N LYS A 217 13.60 0.89 -14.81
CA LYS A 217 13.50 0.27 -13.50
C LYS A 217 12.97 -1.14 -13.69
N ASP A 218 13.76 -2.10 -13.25
CA ASP A 218 13.53 -3.50 -13.53
C ASP A 218 13.27 -4.25 -12.22
N LEU A 219 12.28 -5.14 -12.26
CA LEU A 219 11.86 -5.95 -11.13
C LEU A 219 11.52 -7.35 -11.64
N LEU A 220 12.08 -8.35 -10.98
CA LEU A 220 11.69 -9.73 -11.18
C LEU A 220 11.23 -10.30 -9.84
N VAL A 221 10.07 -10.94 -9.80
CA VAL A 221 9.52 -11.53 -8.57
C VAL A 221 9.14 -12.97 -8.85
N LEU A 222 9.83 -13.91 -8.20
CA LEU A 222 9.41 -15.31 -8.16
C LEU A 222 8.50 -15.48 -6.94
N THR A 223 7.21 -15.70 -7.18
CA THR A 223 6.23 -15.98 -6.14
C THR A 223 5.99 -17.48 -6.05
N MET A 224 6.04 -18.03 -4.85
CA MET A 224 5.89 -19.47 -4.60
C MET A 224 4.95 -19.69 -3.42
N GLN A 225 4.29 -20.84 -3.40
CA GLN A 225 3.43 -21.27 -2.31
C GLN A 225 3.98 -22.58 -1.76
N PHE A 226 4.30 -22.59 -0.48
CA PHE A 226 4.86 -23.73 0.24
C PHE A 226 3.88 -24.23 1.28
N ASN A 227 3.62 -25.54 1.25
CA ASN A 227 2.83 -26.23 2.26
C ASN A 227 3.76 -26.89 3.28
N PHE A 228 3.67 -26.44 4.53
CA PHE A 228 4.41 -26.99 5.66
C PHE A 228 3.50 -27.93 6.45
N SER A 229 3.16 -29.08 5.86
CA SER A 229 2.22 -30.05 6.46
C SER A 229 2.64 -30.51 7.85
N THR A 230 3.95 -30.58 8.13
CA THR A 230 4.51 -30.91 9.45
C THR A 230 4.12 -29.88 10.52
N TYR A 231 4.00 -28.61 10.15
CA TYR A 231 3.74 -27.50 11.09
C TYR A 231 2.29 -26.99 11.05
N GLY A 232 1.52 -27.33 10.00
CA GLY A 232 0.13 -26.93 9.84
C GLY A 232 -0.02 -25.45 9.50
N PHE A 233 0.77 -24.96 8.54
CA PHE A 233 0.58 -23.63 7.94
C PHE A 233 1.10 -23.60 6.50
N GLU A 234 0.69 -22.58 5.76
CA GLU A 234 1.16 -22.27 4.41
C GLU A 234 2.05 -21.02 4.45
N VAL A 235 3.07 -21.00 3.60
CA VAL A 235 4.00 -19.88 3.45
C VAL A 235 4.04 -19.48 1.98
N ASP A 236 3.66 -18.24 1.70
CA ASP A 236 3.97 -17.64 0.41
C ASP A 236 5.40 -17.11 0.46
N VAL A 237 6.19 -17.43 -0.55
CA VAL A 237 7.58 -16.99 -0.66
C VAL A 237 7.73 -16.12 -1.89
N ASN A 238 8.14 -14.87 -1.67
CA ASN A 238 8.44 -13.94 -2.75
C ASN A 238 9.93 -13.66 -2.78
N LEU A 239 10.59 -14.03 -3.87
CA LEU A 239 11.97 -13.66 -4.15
C LEU A 239 11.96 -12.51 -5.15
N GLU A 240 12.21 -11.30 -4.67
CA GLU A 240 12.26 -10.06 -5.45
C GLU A 240 13.71 -9.74 -5.81
N LEU A 241 13.97 -9.54 -7.10
CA LEU A 241 15.25 -9.13 -7.64
C LEU A 241 15.09 -7.76 -8.27
N ASN A 242 15.92 -6.82 -7.85
CA ASN A 242 16.10 -5.53 -8.50
C ASN A 242 17.59 -5.28 -8.72
N GLN A 243 17.93 -4.25 -9.50
CA GLN A 243 19.31 -3.95 -9.92
C GLN A 243 20.37 -3.96 -8.79
N ASN A 244 19.98 -3.73 -7.53
CA ASN A 244 20.92 -3.59 -6.41
C ASN A 244 20.75 -4.63 -5.30
N THR A 245 19.61 -5.30 -5.21
CA THR A 245 19.27 -6.15 -4.07
C THR A 245 18.44 -7.34 -4.46
N VAL A 246 18.70 -8.47 -3.80
CA VAL A 246 17.81 -9.62 -3.76
C VAL A 246 17.10 -9.61 -2.39
N VAL A 247 15.76 -9.61 -2.42
CA VAL A 247 14.91 -9.62 -1.23
C VAL A 247 14.10 -10.90 -1.21
N LEU A 248 14.27 -11.72 -0.18
CA LEU A 248 13.47 -12.91 0.07
C LEU A 248 12.45 -12.60 1.16
N LYS A 249 11.16 -12.66 0.83
CA LYS A 249 10.05 -12.45 1.76
C LYS A 249 9.33 -13.77 2.03
N LEU A 250 9.27 -14.17 3.29
CA LEU A 250 8.48 -15.31 3.76
C LEU A 250 7.19 -14.76 4.38
N ILE A 251 6.04 -15.02 3.77
CA ILE A 251 4.72 -14.55 4.18
C ILE A 251 3.94 -15.75 4.73
N ILE A 252 3.98 -15.90 6.05
CA ILE A 252 3.34 -17.00 6.76
C ILE A 252 1.90 -16.59 7.07
N ARG A 253 0.94 -17.39 6.62
CA ARG A 253 -0.46 -17.23 7.00
C ARG A 253 -0.84 -18.38 7.92
N PRO A 254 -1.07 -18.11 9.22
CA PRO A 254 -1.50 -19.15 10.14
C PRO A 254 -2.75 -19.83 9.57
N GLU A 255 -2.75 -21.16 9.55
CA GLU A 255 -3.88 -21.93 9.04
C GLU A 255 -5.13 -21.47 9.77
N ARG A 256 -6.14 -21.05 9.00
CA ARG A 256 -7.42 -20.73 9.61
C ARG A 256 -7.91 -22.03 10.22
N LYS A 257 -8.13 -22.03 11.54
CA LYS A 257 -9.17 -22.89 12.10
C LYS A 257 -10.43 -22.55 11.31
N THR A 258 -10.73 -23.33 10.28
CA THR A 258 -12.06 -23.32 9.67
C THR A 258 -12.94 -23.74 10.82
N SER A 259 -13.51 -22.76 11.54
CA SER A 259 -14.52 -23.02 12.54
C SER A 259 -15.50 -23.94 11.82
N PRO A 260 -15.70 -25.18 12.32
CA PRO A 260 -16.52 -26.17 11.62
C PRO A 260 -17.78 -25.44 11.23
N ALA A 261 -18.03 -25.34 9.91
CA ALA A 261 -19.11 -24.53 9.38
C ALA A 261 -20.32 -24.84 10.25
N SER A 262 -20.78 -23.85 11.02
CA SER A 262 -21.91 -24.07 11.91
C SER A 262 -23.05 -24.38 10.97
N THR A 263 -23.33 -25.67 10.78
CA THR A 263 -24.44 -26.14 9.96
C THR A 263 -25.63 -25.34 10.48
N PRO A 264 -26.27 -24.51 9.63
CA PRO A 264 -27.45 -23.76 10.07
C PRO A 264 -28.39 -24.76 10.75
N PRO A 265 -28.93 -24.46 11.94
CA PRO A 265 -29.78 -25.41 12.64
C PRO A 265 -30.85 -25.90 11.67
N ALA A 266 -30.83 -27.20 11.39
CA ALA A 266 -31.79 -27.82 10.50
C ALA A 266 -33.21 -27.45 10.97
N PRO A 267 -34.14 -27.11 10.07
CA PRO A 267 -35.51 -26.84 10.46
C PRO A 267 -36.05 -28.05 11.23
N SER A 268 -36.44 -27.80 12.47
CA SER A 268 -37.03 -28.77 13.40
C SER A 268 -38.13 -29.57 12.71
N SER A 269 -37.87 -30.85 12.52
CA SER A 269 -38.84 -31.86 12.14
C SER A 269 -38.74 -33.05 13.11
N ALA A 270 -39.90 -33.67 13.33
CA ALA A 270 -40.34 -34.41 14.50
C ALA A 270 -39.57 -35.75 14.80
N PRO A 271 -39.81 -36.37 15.98
CA PRO A 271 -38.92 -37.39 16.56
C PRO A 271 -39.13 -38.77 15.93
N SER A 272 -38.04 -39.44 15.55
CA SER A 272 -38.02 -40.85 15.18
C SER A 272 -36.99 -41.61 16.02
N GLN A 273 -37.40 -42.78 16.49
CA GLN A 273 -36.75 -43.67 17.47
C GLN A 273 -35.37 -44.25 17.06
N PRO A 274 -34.60 -44.79 18.04
CA PRO A 274 -33.21 -45.22 17.85
C PRO A 274 -33.10 -46.68 17.39
N ALA A 275 -32.07 -46.97 16.59
CA ALA A 275 -31.58 -48.31 16.30
C ALA A 275 -30.05 -48.39 16.55
N PRO A 276 -29.51 -49.57 16.87
CA PRO A 276 -28.35 -49.73 17.76
C PRO A 276 -26.99 -49.68 17.07
N GLN A 277 -25.99 -49.13 17.78
CA GLN A 277 -24.57 -49.22 17.44
C GLN A 277 -24.00 -50.63 17.73
N PRO A 278 -23.03 -51.10 16.93
CA PRO A 278 -22.05 -52.09 17.37
C PRO A 278 -20.73 -51.42 17.81
N SER A 279 -20.17 -52.02 18.85
CA SER A 279 -18.93 -51.71 19.55
C SER A 279 -17.71 -52.44 18.95
N SER A 280 -16.52 -52.15 19.52
CA SER A 280 -15.18 -52.76 19.36
C SER A 280 -14.24 -51.99 18.39
N SER A 281 -13.21 -51.26 18.84
CA SER A 281 -11.98 -51.55 19.63
C SER A 281 -10.81 -52.03 18.76
N SER A 282 -9.75 -51.21 18.64
CA SER A 282 -8.35 -51.65 18.79
C SER A 282 -7.41 -50.44 18.84
N SER A 283 -6.73 -50.30 19.98
CA SER A 283 -5.72 -49.29 20.29
C SER A 283 -4.33 -49.79 19.86
N SER A 284 -3.66 -49.07 18.97
CA SER A 284 -2.22 -49.16 18.76
C SER A 284 -1.62 -47.77 19.01
N SER A 285 -0.78 -47.65 20.04
CA SER A 285 -0.20 -46.39 20.51
C SER A 285 1.03 -46.03 19.68
N LYS A 286 0.82 -45.24 18.63
CA LYS A 286 1.81 -44.29 18.10
C LYS A 286 1.73 -43.01 18.96
N PRO A 287 2.80 -42.21 19.14
CA PRO A 287 2.68 -40.90 19.80
C PRO A 287 1.65 -40.08 19.01
N SER A 288 0.52 -39.75 19.66
CA SER A 288 -0.52 -38.94 19.04
C SER A 288 -0.01 -37.50 18.92
N PRO A 289 -0.11 -36.84 17.76
CA PRO A 289 0.21 -35.43 17.59
C PRO A 289 -0.92 -34.57 18.19
N ASP A 290 -1.15 -34.70 19.50
CA ASP A 290 -2.08 -33.84 20.26
C ASP A 290 -1.47 -32.44 20.54
N SER A 291 -0.56 -31.98 19.68
CA SER A 291 0.00 -30.62 19.67
C SER A 291 -1.00 -29.55 19.21
N SER A 292 -2.31 -29.86 19.20
CA SER A 292 -3.37 -28.94 18.76
C SER A 292 -3.66 -27.81 19.75
N SER A 293 -3.09 -27.86 20.96
CA SER A 293 -3.27 -26.84 22.00
C SER A 293 -2.26 -25.70 21.94
N GLU A 294 -1.12 -25.86 21.26
CA GLU A 294 -0.13 -24.79 21.17
C GLU A 294 -0.62 -23.68 20.22
N PRO A 295 -0.63 -22.40 20.66
CA PRO A 295 -1.00 -21.27 19.81
C PRO A 295 -0.22 -21.30 18.50
N SER A 296 -0.90 -21.05 17.38
CA SER A 296 -0.28 -21.07 16.04
C SER A 296 0.93 -20.14 15.95
N PHE A 297 0.90 -19.02 16.66
CA PHE A 297 2.02 -18.07 16.69
C PHE A 297 3.27 -18.64 17.37
N THR A 298 3.14 -19.33 18.50
CA THR A 298 4.29 -19.95 19.18
C THR A 298 4.95 -21.00 18.29
N ARG A 299 4.15 -21.80 17.57
CA ARG A 299 4.66 -22.76 16.58
C ARG A 299 5.45 -22.08 15.46
N ILE A 300 4.96 -20.93 14.96
CA ILE A 300 5.65 -20.14 13.95
C ILE A 300 6.98 -19.61 14.51
N LEU A 301 6.99 -19.00 15.70
CA LEU A 301 8.23 -18.50 16.32
C LEU A 301 9.25 -19.61 16.56
N ASN A 302 8.81 -20.79 17.02
CA ASN A 302 9.68 -21.94 17.22
C ASN A 302 10.27 -22.42 15.89
N TRP A 303 9.47 -22.51 14.82
CA TRP A 303 9.97 -22.82 13.47
C TRP A 303 10.98 -21.79 12.96
N LEU A 304 10.71 -20.50 13.16
CA LEU A 304 11.61 -19.42 12.74
C LEU A 304 12.97 -19.50 13.40
N THR A 305 12.99 -19.77 14.69
CA THR A 305 14.24 -19.88 15.46
C THR A 305 14.95 -21.22 15.26
N SER A 306 14.25 -22.27 14.82
CA SER A 306 14.86 -23.58 14.55
C SER A 306 15.42 -23.70 13.14
N GLU A 307 14.69 -23.21 12.14
CA GLU A 307 15.04 -23.42 10.72
C GLU A 307 15.80 -22.24 10.11
N LEU A 308 15.56 -21.01 10.58
CA LEU A 308 16.19 -19.82 10.01
C LEU A 308 17.37 -19.37 10.87
N PRO A 309 18.38 -18.71 10.28
CA PRO A 309 19.51 -18.15 11.00
C PRO A 309 19.11 -16.86 11.75
N ILE A 310 18.04 -16.93 12.54
CA ILE A 310 17.52 -15.86 13.37
C ILE A 310 17.73 -16.27 14.83
N THR A 311 18.53 -15.50 15.55
CA THR A 311 18.73 -15.70 16.98
C THR A 311 17.50 -15.25 17.77
N ALA A 312 17.25 -15.85 18.93
CA ALA A 312 16.16 -15.43 19.80
C ALA A 312 16.27 -13.96 20.22
N ASP A 313 17.51 -13.45 20.34
CA ASP A 313 17.81 -12.05 20.65
C ASP A 313 17.46 -11.12 19.48
N GLU A 314 17.46 -11.58 18.23
CA GLU A 314 16.99 -10.77 17.08
C GLU A 314 15.46 -10.65 17.05
N LEU A 315 14.75 -11.52 17.77
CA LEU A 315 13.30 -11.50 17.94
C LEU A 315 12.93 -10.95 19.32
N GLU A 316 13.45 -9.77 19.68
CA GLU A 316 13.11 -9.05 20.92
C GLU A 316 11.62 -8.68 21.04
N PHE A 317 10.74 -9.10 20.13
CA PHE A 317 9.30 -8.85 20.17
C PHE A 317 8.69 -9.14 21.56
N ASN A 318 8.93 -10.34 22.08
CA ASN A 318 8.41 -10.72 23.40
C ASN A 318 9.02 -9.87 24.51
N GLN A 319 10.30 -9.52 24.41
CA GLN A 319 10.97 -8.67 25.38
C GLN A 319 10.44 -7.23 25.34
N TRP A 320 10.21 -6.67 24.16
CA TRP A 320 9.63 -5.35 23.96
C TRP A 320 8.22 -5.25 24.54
N LEU A 321 7.39 -6.26 24.29
CA LEU A 321 6.06 -6.38 24.89
C LEU A 321 6.17 -6.56 26.41
N THR A 322 6.78 -7.64 26.87
CA THR A 322 6.77 -8.01 28.30
C THR A 322 7.53 -7.03 29.21
N ASN A 323 8.65 -6.45 28.77
CA ASN A 323 9.43 -5.51 29.60
C ASN A 323 8.74 -4.16 29.81
N LYS A 324 7.81 -3.78 28.92
CA LYS A 324 7.11 -2.49 29.00
C LYS A 324 5.65 -2.62 29.40
N SER A 325 5.06 -3.81 29.28
CA SER A 325 3.63 -4.01 29.46
C SER A 325 3.29 -5.09 30.50
N SER A 326 3.96 -5.12 31.66
CA SER A 326 3.67 -6.11 32.71
C SER A 326 2.19 -6.23 33.14
N GLU A 327 1.31 -5.34 32.66
CA GLU A 327 -0.13 -5.31 32.90
C GLU A 327 -1.01 -5.60 31.66
N ILE A 328 -0.45 -5.65 30.44
CA ILE A 328 -1.26 -5.93 29.25
C ILE A 328 -1.21 -7.43 28.97
N ASP A 329 -2.20 -8.15 29.51
CA ASP A 329 -2.54 -9.49 29.04
C ASP A 329 -3.23 -9.35 27.69
N LEU A 330 -2.54 -9.80 26.65
CA LEU A 330 -2.98 -9.60 25.28
C LEU A 330 -3.84 -10.77 24.76
N GLY A 331 -4.08 -11.78 25.58
CA GLY A 331 -4.91 -12.93 25.26
C GLY A 331 -4.45 -13.69 23.99
N ASP A 332 -5.37 -14.44 23.41
CA ASP A 332 -5.17 -15.16 22.16
C ASP A 332 -5.16 -14.18 20.97
N TRP A 333 -3.98 -13.69 20.60
CA TRP A 333 -3.82 -12.85 19.41
C TRP A 333 -4.25 -13.57 18.13
N ASP A 334 -5.12 -12.94 17.36
CA ASP A 334 -5.51 -13.41 16.02
C ASP A 334 -4.49 -12.91 14.98
N VAL A 335 -3.30 -13.52 15.02
CA VAL A 335 -2.23 -13.25 14.06
C VAL A 335 -2.70 -13.63 12.66
N ARG A 336 -2.61 -12.68 11.73
CA ARG A 336 -3.08 -12.86 10.35
C ARG A 336 -1.97 -13.05 9.35
N ARG A 337 -0.83 -12.41 9.58
CA ARG A 337 0.31 -12.47 8.67
C ARG A 337 1.60 -12.23 9.45
N VAL A 338 2.58 -13.08 9.20
CA VAL A 338 3.97 -12.84 9.58
C VAL A 338 4.76 -12.68 8.28
N VAL A 339 5.43 -11.55 8.09
CA VAL A 339 6.33 -11.33 6.96
C VAL A 339 7.75 -11.23 7.50
N ILE A 340 8.65 -12.04 6.97
CA ILE A 340 10.08 -11.96 7.28
C ILE A 340 10.81 -11.67 6.00
N GLU A 341 11.66 -10.66 6.04
CA GLU A 341 12.44 -10.24 4.90
C GLU A 341 13.92 -10.52 5.15
N PHE A 342 14.57 -11.11 4.16
CA PHE A 342 16.00 -11.26 4.09
C PHE A 342 16.52 -10.48 2.90
N ASN A 343 17.63 -9.78 3.09
CA ASN A 343 18.31 -9.04 2.03
C ASN A 343 19.66 -9.68 1.72
N GLN A 344 20.00 -9.70 0.45
CA GLN A 344 21.32 -10.05 -0.05
C GLN A 344 21.81 -8.91 -0.95
N SER A 345 22.94 -8.30 -0.57
CA SER A 345 23.72 -7.44 -1.47
C SER A 345 24.37 -8.30 -2.55
N THR A 346 24.71 -7.73 -3.70
CA THR A 346 25.36 -8.43 -4.82
C THR A 346 26.53 -9.29 -4.34
N GLY A 347 26.42 -10.62 -4.50
CA GLY A 347 27.44 -11.60 -4.09
C GLY A 347 27.56 -11.90 -2.59
N GLY A 348 26.75 -11.27 -1.72
CA GLY A 348 26.73 -11.51 -0.27
C GLY A 348 25.96 -12.75 0.13
N ALA A 349 25.86 -13.07 1.43
CA ALA A 349 24.90 -14.04 1.95
C ALA A 349 23.53 -13.37 2.18
N LEU A 350 22.45 -14.15 2.23
CA LEU A 350 21.18 -13.65 2.76
C LEU A 350 21.36 -13.30 4.24
N SER A 351 20.87 -12.14 4.62
CA SER A 351 20.90 -11.64 6.00
C SER A 351 19.49 -11.21 6.39
N PHE A 352 19.12 -11.46 7.65
CA PHE A 352 17.84 -10.99 8.18
C PHE A 352 17.76 -9.45 8.03
N ALA A 353 16.65 -8.96 7.47
CA ALA A 353 16.43 -7.54 7.24
C ALA A 353 15.31 -6.99 8.12
N SER A 354 14.15 -7.64 8.10
CA SER A 354 12.98 -7.18 8.85
C SER A 354 11.98 -8.30 9.19
N LEU A 355 11.15 -8.02 10.19
CA LEU A 355 9.99 -8.78 10.62
C LEU A 355 8.78 -7.84 10.67
N LEU A 356 7.66 -8.26 10.10
CA LEU A 356 6.36 -7.63 10.25
C LEU A 356 5.36 -8.66 10.77
N LEU A 357 4.67 -8.32 11.84
CA LEU A 357 3.60 -9.12 12.43
C LEU A 357 2.29 -8.33 12.35
N ASP A 358 1.39 -8.74 11.48
CA ASP A 358 0.03 -8.18 11.39
C ASP A 358 -0.95 -9.01 12.23
N ILE A 359 -1.63 -8.33 13.13
CA ILE A 359 -2.60 -8.89 14.06
C ILE A 359 -3.95 -8.24 13.82
N LYS A 360 -5.00 -9.06 13.80
CA LYS A 360 -6.38 -8.55 13.70
C LYS A 360 -6.93 -8.30 15.11
N LEU A 361 -7.45 -7.10 15.30
CA LEU A 361 -8.19 -6.69 16.47
C LEU A 361 -9.66 -6.50 16.10
N GLN A 362 -10.57 -7.00 16.94
CA GLN A 362 -12.00 -6.80 16.80
C GLN A 362 -12.50 -5.95 17.96
N VAL A 363 -13.08 -4.79 17.66
CA VAL A 363 -13.54 -3.85 18.67
C VAL A 363 -15.02 -3.57 18.46
N LYS A 364 -15.83 -3.83 19.48
CA LYS A 364 -17.25 -3.49 19.45
C LYS A 364 -17.43 -2.00 19.73
N CYS A 365 -17.95 -1.27 18.76
CA CYS A 365 -18.26 0.15 18.86
C CYS A 365 -19.77 0.35 18.70
N GLY A 366 -20.46 0.64 19.80
CA GLY A 366 -21.92 0.70 19.80
C GLY A 366 -22.55 -0.63 19.38
N LYS A 367 -23.24 -0.62 18.23
CA LYS A 367 -23.87 -1.80 17.63
C LYS A 367 -22.96 -2.52 16.64
N ASP A 368 -21.92 -1.85 16.15
CA ASP A 368 -21.07 -2.35 15.08
C ASP A 368 -19.82 -3.04 15.63
N MET A 369 -19.33 -4.02 14.89
CA MET A 369 -18.02 -4.62 15.12
C MET A 369 -17.03 -4.00 14.14
N LEU A 370 -15.97 -3.40 14.64
CA LEU A 370 -14.90 -2.79 13.85
C LEU A 370 -13.69 -3.70 13.82
N LEU A 371 -12.96 -3.65 12.72
CA LEU A 371 -11.67 -4.30 12.57
C LEU A 371 -10.58 -3.25 12.65
N PHE A 372 -9.56 -3.54 13.45
CA PHE A 372 -8.30 -2.83 13.44
C PHE A 372 -7.19 -3.81 13.09
N ARG A 373 -6.18 -3.32 12.38
CA ARG A 373 -4.95 -4.04 12.12
C ARG A 373 -3.90 -3.45 13.04
N LEU A 374 -3.22 -4.30 13.78
CA LEU A 374 -2.04 -3.94 14.56
C LEU A 374 -0.83 -4.60 13.89
N ALA A 375 0.07 -3.78 13.37
CA ALA A 375 1.28 -4.18 12.69
C ALA A 375 2.49 -3.86 13.56
N PHE A 376 3.09 -4.87 14.17
CA PHE A 376 4.42 -4.72 14.77
C PHE A 376 5.48 -4.90 13.68
N LYS A 377 6.41 -3.96 13.59
CA LYS A 377 7.52 -3.99 12.64
C LYS A 377 8.83 -3.91 13.38
N TYR A 378 9.79 -4.69 12.93
CA TYR A 378 11.15 -4.65 13.41
C TYR A 378 12.09 -4.78 12.20
N GLY A 379 13.17 -4.02 12.18
CA GLY A 379 14.15 -4.12 11.11
C GLY A 379 15.47 -3.46 11.48
N ASN A 380 16.53 -3.88 10.79
CA ASN A 380 17.88 -3.37 11.02
C ASN A 380 17.92 -1.84 10.83
N GLY A 381 18.22 -1.11 11.89
CA GLY A 381 18.45 0.34 11.86
C GLY A 381 17.24 1.23 12.15
N LEU A 382 16.00 0.73 12.09
CA LEU A 382 14.79 1.52 12.40
C LEU A 382 14.23 1.25 13.80
N GLY A 383 14.70 0.19 14.47
CA GLY A 383 14.16 -0.28 15.74
C GLY A 383 12.74 -0.86 15.59
N PRO A 384 12.11 -1.27 16.70
CA PRO A 384 10.72 -1.70 16.72
C PRO A 384 9.80 -0.50 16.49
N SER A 385 8.73 -0.73 15.74
CA SER A 385 7.60 0.19 15.62
C SER A 385 6.29 -0.58 15.67
N LEU A 386 5.26 0.09 16.17
CA LEU A 386 3.90 -0.40 16.23
C LEU A 386 3.02 0.52 15.40
N GLU A 387 2.36 -0.02 14.40
CA GLU A 387 1.35 0.67 13.61
C GLU A 387 -0.01 0.06 13.94
N ALA A 388 -1.02 0.88 14.19
CA ALA A 388 -2.40 0.43 14.25
C ALA A 388 -3.21 1.20 13.22
N ASP A 389 -4.07 0.53 12.45
CA ASP A 389 -4.95 1.19 11.50
C ASP A 389 -6.38 0.64 11.57
N LEU A 390 -7.34 1.52 11.33
CA LEU A 390 -8.73 1.16 11.08
C LEU A 390 -8.75 0.28 9.82
N TRP A 391 -9.00 -1.01 10.01
CA TRP A 391 -8.87 -2.03 8.98
C TRP A 391 -10.22 -2.34 8.38
N THR A 392 -10.82 -1.32 7.77
CA THR A 392 -12.14 -1.43 7.16
C THR A 392 -12.08 -2.17 5.83
N PRO A 393 -13.19 -2.84 5.47
CA PRO A 393 -13.40 -3.28 4.10
C PRO A 393 -13.10 -2.16 3.10
N PRO A 394 -12.36 -2.46 2.01
CA PRO A 394 -12.19 -1.48 0.95
C PRO A 394 -13.56 -1.11 0.36
N LEU A 395 -13.67 0.12 -0.17
CA LEU A 395 -14.91 0.59 -0.81
C LEU A 395 -15.28 -0.22 -2.06
N PHE A 396 -14.26 -0.80 -2.67
CA PHE A 396 -14.33 -1.65 -3.84
C PHE A 396 -13.64 -2.98 -3.51
N ASP A 397 -14.13 -4.07 -4.08
CA ASP A 397 -13.38 -5.32 -4.03
C ASP A 397 -12.13 -5.16 -4.92
N VAL A 398 -10.95 -5.42 -4.39
CA VAL A 398 -9.70 -5.30 -5.18
C VAL A 398 -9.47 -6.43 -6.15
N HIS A 399 -10.20 -7.52 -5.98
CA HIS A 399 -10.30 -8.55 -6.99
C HIS A 399 -11.26 -8.11 -8.11
N GLN A 400 -11.92 -6.95 -7.98
CA GLN A 400 -12.51 -6.30 -9.13
C GLN A 400 -11.42 -6.02 -10.16
N ASN A 401 -11.80 -6.25 -11.40
CA ASN A 401 -10.92 -6.20 -12.55
C ASN A 401 -10.19 -4.86 -12.70
N ASP A 402 -10.70 -3.75 -12.12
CA ASP A 402 -10.15 -2.40 -12.29
C ASP A 402 -8.73 -2.25 -11.72
N PHE A 403 -8.45 -2.89 -10.58
CA PHE A 403 -7.10 -2.86 -9.98
C PHE A 403 -6.10 -3.67 -10.78
N ARG A 404 -6.56 -4.76 -11.41
CA ARG A 404 -5.71 -5.55 -12.31
C ARG A 404 -5.25 -4.74 -13.52
N LEU A 405 -6.01 -3.71 -13.92
CA LEU A 405 -5.61 -2.77 -14.97
C LEU A 405 -4.49 -1.83 -14.55
N LEU A 406 -4.16 -1.74 -13.27
CA LEU A 406 -3.04 -0.92 -12.82
C LEU A 406 -1.73 -1.68 -13.05
N PRO A 407 -0.73 -1.05 -13.68
CA PRO A 407 0.56 -1.69 -13.95
C PRO A 407 1.31 -2.07 -12.67
N ASP A 408 1.07 -1.34 -11.58
CA ASP A 408 1.82 -1.49 -10.34
C ASP A 408 1.16 -2.42 -9.31
N PHE A 409 -0.12 -2.74 -9.48
CA PHE A 409 -0.87 -3.60 -8.57
C PHE A 409 -0.36 -5.04 -8.64
N GLU A 410 -0.14 -5.74 -7.53
CA GLU A 410 0.11 -7.19 -7.51
C GLU A 410 -0.66 -7.82 -6.36
N ASP A 411 -1.32 -8.95 -6.64
CA ASP A 411 -2.21 -9.61 -5.67
C ASP A 411 -1.44 -10.05 -4.41
N TYR A 412 -0.21 -10.55 -4.55
CA TYR A 412 0.62 -11.02 -3.44
C TYR A 412 0.99 -9.91 -2.43
N ALA A 413 1.05 -8.66 -2.88
CA ALA A 413 1.41 -7.52 -2.03
C ALA A 413 0.21 -7.01 -1.23
N TYR A 414 -1.00 -7.41 -1.61
CA TYR A 414 -2.22 -6.84 -1.07
C TYR A 414 -2.69 -7.55 0.20
N PHE A 415 -2.82 -6.79 1.29
CA PHE A 415 -3.29 -7.30 2.58
C PHE A 415 -4.33 -6.39 3.19
N LYS A 416 -5.60 -6.80 3.05
CA LYS A 416 -6.79 -6.10 3.52
C LYS A 416 -7.82 -7.11 4.06
N PRO A 417 -8.90 -6.65 4.73
CA PRO A 417 -9.76 -7.55 5.49
C PRO A 417 -10.69 -8.42 4.65
N PHE A 418 -10.68 -8.35 3.31
CA PHE A 418 -11.39 -9.31 2.44
C PHE A 418 -10.95 -10.77 2.74
N ASN A 419 -9.72 -10.92 3.24
CA ASN A 419 -9.22 -12.14 3.86
C ASN A 419 -9.79 -12.39 5.27
N VAL A 420 -11.02 -11.97 5.55
CA VAL A 420 -11.80 -12.29 6.75
C VAL A 420 -13.16 -12.82 6.29
N PRO A 421 -13.65 -13.97 6.81
CA PRO A 421 -14.97 -14.46 6.44
C PRO A 421 -16.07 -13.43 6.74
N ASN A 422 -16.98 -13.22 5.79
CA ASN A 422 -18.06 -12.22 5.89
C ASN A 422 -17.55 -10.78 6.10
N TRP A 423 -16.46 -10.42 5.42
CA TRP A 423 -15.87 -9.09 5.52
C TRP A 423 -16.88 -7.98 5.15
N GLU A 424 -17.85 -8.29 4.30
CA GLU A 424 -18.91 -7.40 3.83
C GLU A 424 -19.85 -6.95 4.96
N ARG A 425 -19.82 -7.65 6.11
CA ARG A 425 -20.64 -7.32 7.29
C ARG A 425 -19.99 -6.26 8.18
N TYR A 426 -18.69 -6.00 8.03
CA TYR A 426 -18.02 -4.96 8.80
C TYR A 426 -18.30 -3.61 8.15
N PRO A 427 -18.55 -2.56 8.93
CA PRO A 427 -18.78 -1.24 8.35
C PRO A 427 -17.49 -0.74 7.70
N GLN A 428 -17.63 -0.01 6.59
CA GLN A 428 -16.51 0.60 5.87
C GLN A 428 -15.94 1.83 6.60
N ARG A 429 -16.66 2.36 7.60
CA ARG A 429 -16.35 3.58 8.33
C ARG A 429 -16.72 3.42 9.79
N LEU A 430 -16.01 4.11 10.68
CA LEU A 430 -16.39 4.23 12.09
C LEU A 430 -17.29 5.46 12.25
N ASP A 431 -18.51 5.27 12.74
CA ASP A 431 -19.44 6.35 13.04
C ASP A 431 -19.26 6.85 14.48
N LEU A 432 -18.70 8.06 14.62
CA LEU A 432 -18.43 8.70 15.91
C LEU A 432 -19.71 8.95 16.72
N THR A 433 -20.89 9.05 16.08
CA THR A 433 -22.17 9.22 16.81
C THR A 433 -22.55 8.00 17.65
N GLN A 434 -21.95 6.84 17.36
CA GLN A 434 -22.10 5.63 18.17
C GLN A 434 -21.18 5.63 19.41
N LEU A 435 -20.22 6.56 19.48
CA LEU A 435 -19.42 6.82 20.66
C LEU A 435 -20.12 7.85 21.54
N ARG A 436 -19.94 7.73 22.86
CA ARG A 436 -20.54 8.66 23.82
C ARG A 436 -19.98 10.07 23.64
N GLY A 437 -20.85 11.07 23.72
CA GLY A 437 -20.48 12.50 23.68
C GLY A 437 -20.64 13.17 22.31
N PHE A 438 -21.07 12.44 21.28
CA PHE A 438 -21.29 12.96 19.93
C PHE A 438 -22.76 12.95 19.50
N GLU A 439 -23.69 12.71 20.42
CA GLU A 439 -25.12 12.52 20.12
C GLU A 439 -25.83 13.80 19.65
N SER A 440 -25.21 14.96 19.85
CA SER A 440 -25.77 16.29 19.57
C SER A 440 -25.01 17.09 18.52
N LEU A 441 -24.10 16.45 17.76
CA LEU A 441 -23.39 17.13 16.69
C LEU A 441 -24.35 17.61 15.60
N PRO A 442 -24.17 18.84 15.07
CA PRO A 442 -24.86 19.26 13.86
C PRO A 442 -24.55 18.30 12.71
N ARG A 443 -25.54 18.03 11.84
CA ARG A 443 -25.41 17.08 10.73
C ARG A 443 -24.31 17.45 9.73
N GLN A 444 -23.91 18.72 9.71
CA GLN A 444 -22.88 19.27 8.84
C GLN A 444 -21.46 19.01 9.35
N VAL A 445 -21.32 18.40 10.54
CA VAL A 445 -20.02 18.03 11.11
C VAL A 445 -19.69 16.60 10.69
N PRO A 446 -18.49 16.33 10.14
CA PRO A 446 -18.03 14.99 9.87
C PRO A 446 -18.08 14.08 11.09
N THR A 447 -18.72 12.93 10.94
CA THR A 447 -18.80 11.90 11.98
C THR A 447 -18.32 10.54 11.51
N LEU A 448 -18.06 10.36 10.21
CA LEU A 448 -17.66 9.07 9.64
C LEU A 448 -16.16 9.01 9.45
N VAL A 449 -15.45 8.33 10.34
CA VAL A 449 -14.02 8.08 10.21
C VAL A 449 -13.79 7.06 9.09
N THR A 450 -13.16 7.48 8.00
CA THR A 450 -12.80 6.63 6.85
C THR A 450 -11.40 6.05 6.99
N GLN A 451 -10.52 6.76 7.69
CA GLN A 451 -9.15 6.34 7.99
C GLN A 451 -8.81 6.76 9.42
N ALA A 452 -8.17 5.87 10.15
CA ALA A 452 -7.48 6.21 11.40
C ALA A 452 -6.23 5.35 11.49
N LYS A 453 -5.10 5.96 11.83
CA LYS A 453 -3.81 5.29 11.96
C LYS A 453 -3.04 5.87 13.14
N LEU A 454 -2.47 4.99 13.94
CA LEU A 454 -1.52 5.24 15.01
C LEU A 454 -0.18 4.66 14.57
N LEU A 455 0.90 5.40 14.81
CA LEU A 455 2.27 4.97 14.62
C LEU A 455 3.01 5.24 15.92
N ILE A 456 3.72 4.25 16.44
CA ILE A 456 4.62 4.38 17.59
C ILE A 456 5.98 3.83 17.14
N THR A 457 7.04 4.60 17.26
CA THR A 457 8.42 4.16 17.07
C THR A 457 9.16 4.26 18.42
N GLN A 458 10.48 4.08 18.41
CA GLN A 458 11.30 4.29 19.60
C GLN A 458 11.26 5.74 20.13
N ASP A 459 11.00 6.71 19.26
CA ASP A 459 11.13 8.14 19.50
C ASP A 459 9.91 8.96 19.05
N LEU A 460 8.91 8.35 18.41
CA LEU A 460 7.75 9.04 17.83
C LEU A 460 6.43 8.37 18.23
N ILE A 461 5.42 9.18 18.52
CA ILE A 461 4.02 8.78 18.42
C ILE A 461 3.33 9.67 17.39
N GLY A 462 2.65 9.09 16.42
CA GLY A 462 1.93 9.78 15.37
C GLY A 462 0.50 9.26 15.24
N ILE A 463 -0.46 10.14 15.05
CA ILE A 463 -1.86 9.79 14.80
C ILE A 463 -2.30 10.54 13.55
N THR A 464 -2.90 9.82 12.61
CA THR A 464 -3.56 10.41 11.44
C THR A 464 -4.98 9.89 11.33
N ALA A 465 -5.94 10.73 10.97
CA ALA A 465 -7.30 10.31 10.71
C ALA A 465 -7.96 11.16 9.63
N SER A 466 -8.90 10.58 8.90
CA SER A 466 -9.76 11.29 7.96
C SER A 466 -11.21 11.04 8.36
N ILE A 467 -11.97 12.11 8.54
CA ILE A 467 -13.35 12.08 8.99
C ILE A 467 -14.18 12.79 7.94
N VAL A 468 -15.21 12.11 7.42
CA VAL A 468 -16.09 12.67 6.39
C VAL A 468 -17.52 12.85 6.91
N ALA A 469 -18.24 13.80 6.31
CA ALA A 469 -19.67 13.96 6.51
C ALA A 469 -20.45 12.76 5.99
N ASP A 470 -21.65 12.56 6.55
CA ASP A 470 -22.59 11.58 6.03
C ASP A 470 -23.16 12.07 4.68
N PRO A 471 -22.94 11.36 3.57
CA PRO A 471 -23.43 11.78 2.25
C PRO A 471 -24.95 11.67 2.10
N ALA A 472 -25.67 11.06 3.06
CA ALA A 472 -27.07 10.66 2.89
C ALA A 472 -28.11 11.80 2.85
N VAL A 473 -27.70 13.08 3.01
CA VAL A 473 -28.66 14.20 3.07
C VAL A 473 -28.16 15.37 2.23
N GLU A 474 -28.54 15.41 0.95
CA GLU A 474 -28.41 16.65 0.20
C GLU A 474 -29.42 17.68 0.75
N PRO A 475 -28.96 18.85 1.22
CA PRO A 475 -29.86 19.87 1.73
C PRO A 475 -30.67 20.47 0.57
N SER A 476 -31.95 20.78 0.83
CA SER A 476 -32.83 21.42 -0.16
C SER A 476 -32.45 22.87 -0.50
N VAL A 477 -31.53 23.44 0.28
CA VAL A 477 -30.94 24.77 0.11
C VAL A 477 -29.42 24.63 0.13
N PRO A 478 -28.65 25.48 -0.56
CA PRO A 478 -27.19 25.46 -0.45
C PRO A 478 -26.78 25.64 1.00
N VAL A 479 -26.06 24.66 1.52
CA VAL A 479 -25.44 24.75 2.84
C VAL A 479 -23.95 24.61 2.67
N VAL A 480 -23.19 25.44 3.39
CA VAL A 480 -21.75 25.21 3.55
C VAL A 480 -21.60 24.09 4.59
N SER A 481 -21.22 22.90 4.13
CA SER A 481 -20.93 21.75 4.98
C SER A 481 -19.43 21.52 5.11
N LEU A 482 -19.03 21.03 6.28
CA LEU A 482 -17.71 20.50 6.49
C LEU A 482 -17.72 19.07 5.96
N GLU A 483 -17.11 18.84 4.80
CA GLU A 483 -17.16 17.56 4.12
C GLU A 483 -16.14 16.59 4.68
N GLU A 484 -14.92 17.08 4.91
CA GLU A 484 -13.80 16.25 5.31
C GLU A 484 -12.88 17.00 6.27
N VAL A 485 -12.42 16.30 7.30
CA VAL A 485 -11.38 16.75 8.22
C VAL A 485 -10.28 15.71 8.20
N ASP A 486 -9.09 16.14 7.80
CA ASP A 486 -7.86 15.38 7.95
C ASP A 486 -7.13 15.87 9.18
N LEU A 487 -6.81 14.93 10.06
CA LEU A 487 -6.04 15.14 11.26
C LEU A 487 -4.69 14.45 11.10
N ALA A 488 -3.61 15.15 11.39
CA ALA A 488 -2.28 14.59 11.54
C ALA A 488 -1.60 15.22 12.76
N MET A 489 -1.24 14.41 13.73
CA MET A 489 -0.48 14.86 14.89
C MET A 489 0.69 13.92 15.13
N SER A 490 1.78 14.48 15.60
CA SER A 490 2.94 13.69 15.98
C SER A 490 3.71 14.36 17.12
N TYR A 491 4.29 13.53 17.96
CA TYR A 491 5.13 13.91 19.07
C TYR A 491 6.39 13.08 19.02
N GLN A 492 7.54 13.75 18.91
CA GLN A 492 8.85 13.12 18.95
C GLN A 492 9.56 13.42 20.27
N TRP A 493 10.07 12.39 20.95
CA TRP A 493 10.86 12.49 22.17
C TRP A 493 12.32 12.10 21.91
N ASP A 494 13.23 12.54 22.80
CA ASP A 494 14.65 12.19 22.75
C ASP A 494 15.37 12.50 21.43
N THR A 495 14.96 13.55 20.71
CA THR A 495 15.81 14.12 19.67
C THR A 495 17.05 14.68 20.36
N LYS A 496 18.13 13.90 20.41
CA LYS A 496 19.44 14.49 20.63
C LYS A 496 19.57 15.53 19.54
N PRO A 497 19.67 16.84 19.85
CA PRO A 497 19.92 17.82 18.81
C PRO A 497 21.12 17.31 18.04
N ALA A 498 20.95 17.06 16.75
CA ALA A 498 22.05 16.65 15.92
C ALA A 498 23.10 17.75 16.11
N LEU A 499 24.18 17.42 16.83
CA LEU A 499 25.33 18.28 16.97
C LEU A 499 26.01 18.26 15.61
N THR A 500 25.39 18.94 14.65
CA THR A 500 25.97 19.24 13.36
C THR A 500 27.13 20.14 13.70
N LYS A 501 28.30 19.55 13.87
CA LYS A 501 29.57 20.24 13.96
C LYS A 501 29.70 20.94 12.60
N ALA A 502 29.22 22.18 12.53
CA ALA A 502 29.35 23.04 11.37
C ALA A 502 30.83 23.38 11.21
N ALA A 503 31.60 22.44 10.66
CA ALA A 503 32.88 22.72 10.03
C ALA A 503 32.56 23.31 8.65
N GLY A 504 32.18 24.59 8.65
CA GLY A 504 31.77 25.30 7.46
C GLY A 504 31.69 26.80 7.74
N GLY A 505 32.84 27.41 7.98
CA GLY A 505 32.94 28.86 8.06
C GLY A 505 32.55 29.50 6.73
N THR A 506 31.40 30.16 6.70
CA THR A 506 31.11 31.22 5.73
C THR A 506 30.85 32.51 6.50
N ARG A 507 31.84 33.38 6.40
CA ARG A 507 31.87 34.75 6.92
C ARG A 507 30.71 35.55 6.29
N PRO A 508 29.95 36.35 7.06
CA PRO A 508 28.90 37.19 6.50
C PRO A 508 29.51 38.33 5.66
N PRO A 509 28.81 38.81 4.61
CA PRO A 509 29.24 39.95 3.82
C PRO A 509 29.23 41.22 4.67
N SER A 510 30.35 41.93 4.67
CA SER A 510 30.54 43.22 5.32
C SER A 510 29.74 44.31 4.62
N SER A 511 28.79 44.93 5.33
CA SER A 511 28.24 46.25 5.01
C SER A 511 29.18 47.36 5.53
N PRO A 512 29.18 48.55 4.89
CA PRO A 512 30.28 49.51 4.94
C PRO A 512 30.40 50.24 6.28
N LYS A 513 31.65 50.38 6.74
CA LYS A 513 32.07 51.18 7.91
C LYS A 513 31.70 52.65 7.72
N ALA A 514 30.81 53.16 8.57
CA ALA A 514 30.80 54.57 8.97
C ALA A 514 31.68 54.73 10.22
N SER A 515 32.63 55.64 10.12
CA SER A 515 33.58 56.06 11.14
C SER A 515 32.89 56.87 12.24
N GLY A 516 33.06 56.47 13.50
CA GLY A 516 32.68 57.25 14.68
C GLY A 516 33.41 56.73 15.91
N ASN A 517 34.38 57.51 16.38
CA ASN A 517 35.31 57.21 17.46
C ASN A 517 34.92 58.05 18.69
N THR A 518 34.72 57.45 19.87
CA THR A 518 34.95 58.10 21.20
C THR A 518 34.80 57.11 22.37
N THR A 519 35.95 56.73 22.94
CA THR A 519 36.36 56.67 24.36
C THR A 519 35.37 56.49 25.54
N SER A 520 35.62 55.39 26.28
CA SER A 520 35.91 55.24 27.72
C SER A 520 34.92 55.67 28.82
N GLY A 521 34.68 54.76 29.77
CA GLY A 521 34.26 55.09 31.15
C GLY A 521 33.95 53.86 32.00
N ASP A 522 34.87 53.51 32.91
CA ASP A 522 34.69 52.61 34.06
C ASP A 522 33.50 53.01 34.95
N ALA A 523 32.86 52.05 35.62
CA ALA A 523 32.81 51.98 37.10
C ALA A 523 31.82 50.93 37.65
N THR A 524 32.27 50.36 38.77
CA THR A 524 31.77 49.35 39.71
C THR A 524 30.49 49.67 40.52
N SER A 525 30.05 48.65 41.27
CA SER A 525 29.16 48.61 42.47
C SER A 525 27.67 48.40 42.17
N GLY A 526 26.90 47.55 42.88
CA GLY A 526 27.01 47.00 44.22
C GLY A 526 25.76 47.41 45.00
N GLY A 527 24.87 46.46 45.35
CA GLY A 527 23.67 46.79 46.12
C GLY A 527 22.74 45.60 46.36
N ALA A 528 22.81 45.05 47.58
CA ALA A 528 21.93 44.02 48.14
C ALA A 528 20.85 44.65 49.02
N THR A 529 19.62 44.13 49.00
CA THR A 529 18.62 43.97 50.12
C THR A 529 17.20 43.70 49.55
N PRO A 530 16.20 43.23 50.34
CA PRO A 530 16.17 42.09 51.28
C PRO A 530 14.97 41.13 51.03
N GLU A 531 15.02 39.96 51.67
CA GLU A 531 13.89 39.04 51.88
C GLU A 531 12.69 39.69 52.59
N PRO A 532 11.48 39.14 52.40
CA PRO A 532 10.60 38.93 53.55
C PRO A 532 10.04 37.50 53.66
N VAL A 533 9.87 37.13 54.93
CA VAL A 533 9.45 35.84 55.48
C VAL A 533 7.92 35.67 55.46
N ALA A 534 7.50 34.50 54.94
CA ALA A 534 6.39 33.60 55.26
C ALA A 534 4.96 34.11 55.61
N SER A 535 3.98 33.50 54.92
CA SER A 535 2.67 33.12 55.48
C SER A 535 2.14 31.86 54.78
N GLN A 536 2.01 30.76 55.52
CA GLN A 536 1.52 29.46 55.05
C GLN A 536 0.00 29.33 55.26
N SER A 537 -0.69 28.77 54.26
CA SER A 537 -1.99 28.09 54.40
C SER A 537 -2.10 27.00 53.29
N PRO A 538 -2.69 25.82 53.56
CA PRO A 538 -2.43 24.61 52.77
C PRO A 538 -3.25 24.58 51.48
N THR A 539 -2.55 24.42 50.34
CA THR A 539 -3.12 24.27 48.99
C THR A 539 -2.69 22.89 48.43
N PRO A 540 -3.51 22.20 47.60
CA PRO A 540 -3.32 20.79 47.26
C PRO A 540 -2.00 20.54 46.53
N LYS A 541 -1.32 19.42 46.85
CA LYS A 541 -0.10 18.97 46.17
C LYS A 541 -0.38 18.72 44.67
N ALA A 542 -0.02 19.69 43.83
CA ALA A 542 0.33 19.43 42.44
C ALA A 542 1.69 18.71 42.41
N LEU A 543 1.84 17.71 41.53
CA LEU A 543 3.14 17.14 41.19
C LEU A 543 4.00 18.25 40.56
N ALA A 544 4.88 18.85 41.35
CA ALA A 544 5.93 19.72 40.84
C ALA A 544 7.01 18.85 40.20
N PHE A 545 7.08 18.86 38.87
CA PHE A 545 8.28 18.47 38.15
C PHE A 545 9.33 19.55 38.45
N THR A 546 10.33 19.21 39.27
CA THR A 546 11.46 20.08 39.58
C THR A 546 12.29 20.35 38.33
N ASP A 547 12.67 21.61 38.16
CA ASP A 547 13.56 22.13 37.12
C ASP A 547 14.80 21.24 36.97
N ASN A 548 14.79 20.42 35.93
CA ASN A 548 15.97 19.70 35.45
C ASN A 548 16.30 20.36 34.11
N GLU A 549 17.46 20.99 33.98
CA GLU A 549 17.98 21.64 32.76
C GLU A 549 18.24 20.64 31.59
N ASP A 550 17.62 19.46 31.64
CA ASP A 550 17.72 18.38 30.66
C ASP A 550 16.40 18.18 29.87
N ILE A 551 15.56 19.22 29.76
CA ILE A 551 14.44 19.21 28.81
C ILE A 551 15.01 19.39 27.40
N ARG A 552 15.45 18.27 26.83
CA ARG A 552 15.84 18.12 25.43
C ARG A 552 14.71 18.61 24.53
N ALA A 553 15.06 19.21 23.39
CA ALA A 553 14.13 19.80 22.44
C ALA A 553 12.96 18.85 22.14
N ILE A 554 11.75 19.29 22.43
CA ILE A 554 10.52 18.56 22.16
C ILE A 554 10.00 19.04 20.79
N CYS A 555 9.90 18.15 19.81
CA CYS A 555 9.28 18.46 18.53
C CYS A 555 7.85 17.92 18.52
N LEU A 556 6.89 18.84 18.68
CA LEU A 556 5.46 18.60 18.53
C LEU A 556 5.03 19.14 17.17
N THR A 557 4.64 18.28 16.24
CA THR A 557 4.10 18.72 14.95
C THR A 557 2.63 18.34 14.89
N HIS A 558 1.75 19.34 14.80
CA HIS A 558 0.32 19.14 14.60
C HIS A 558 -0.09 19.81 13.29
N ALA A 559 -0.89 19.11 12.51
CA ALA A 559 -1.48 19.60 11.28
C ALA A 559 -2.94 19.15 11.23
N VAL A 560 -3.86 20.10 11.17
CA VAL A 560 -5.27 19.84 10.92
C VAL A 560 -5.60 20.47 9.58
N ARG A 561 -6.08 19.66 8.63
CA ARG A 561 -6.62 20.14 7.36
C ARG A 561 -8.12 19.96 7.33
N ILE A 562 -8.80 21.00 6.89
CA ILE A 562 -10.26 21.13 6.92
C ILE A 562 -10.71 21.39 5.48
N TYR A 563 -11.56 20.51 4.96
CA TYR A 563 -12.13 20.62 3.62
C TYR A 563 -13.62 20.93 3.74
N LEU A 564 -13.99 22.14 3.35
CA LEU A 564 -15.38 22.53 3.18
C LEU A 564 -15.72 22.50 1.69
N ARG A 565 -16.90 21.99 1.38
CA ARG A 565 -17.48 22.10 0.04
C ARG A 565 -18.79 22.84 0.16
N ALA A 566 -18.96 23.88 -0.65
CA ALA A 566 -20.27 24.49 -0.84
C ALA A 566 -20.79 24.04 -2.20
N ASN A 567 -21.77 23.14 -2.19
CA ASN A 567 -22.43 22.73 -3.43
C ASN A 567 -23.32 23.88 -3.92
N PRO A 568 -23.11 24.40 -5.14
CA PRO A 568 -24.04 25.34 -5.72
C PRO A 568 -25.41 24.65 -5.88
N THR A 569 -26.49 25.42 -5.79
CA THR A 569 -27.83 24.96 -6.19
C THR A 569 -27.79 24.27 -7.56
N ALA A 570 -28.76 23.38 -7.81
CA ALA A 570 -28.98 22.59 -9.03
C ALA A 570 -29.05 23.35 -10.39
N ASN A 571 -28.62 24.60 -10.47
CA ASN A 571 -28.45 25.30 -11.73
C ASN A 571 -27.22 24.73 -12.48
N PRO A 572 -27.43 24.06 -13.63
CA PRO A 572 -26.36 23.43 -14.40
C PRO A 572 -25.37 24.42 -15.04
N GLU A 573 -25.64 25.73 -14.97
CA GLU A 573 -24.74 26.77 -15.48
C GLU A 573 -23.49 26.98 -14.58
N TYR A 574 -23.50 26.48 -13.34
CA TYR A 574 -22.37 26.61 -12.43
C TYR A 574 -21.40 25.44 -12.59
N SER A 575 -20.31 25.65 -13.33
CA SER A 575 -19.27 24.64 -13.52
C SER A 575 -18.35 24.55 -12.30
N GLY A 576 -18.63 23.61 -11.39
CA GLY A 576 -17.76 23.25 -10.27
C GLY A 576 -18.30 23.67 -8.90
N ALA A 577 -18.14 22.81 -7.90
CA ALA A 577 -18.47 23.15 -6.53
C ALA A 577 -17.42 24.12 -5.96
N ALA A 578 -17.87 25.07 -5.15
CA ALA A 578 -16.96 25.94 -4.42
C ALA A 578 -16.21 25.11 -3.37
N GLN A 579 -14.89 25.25 -3.33
CA GLN A 579 -14.03 24.54 -2.38
C GLN A 579 -13.39 25.57 -1.45
N ILE A 580 -13.54 25.37 -0.14
CA ILE A 580 -12.82 26.15 0.87
C ILE A 580 -11.93 25.16 1.63
N LEU A 581 -10.62 25.38 1.59
CA LEU A 581 -9.62 24.56 2.25
C LEU A 581 -9.00 25.38 3.37
N GLY A 582 -8.98 24.85 4.59
CA GLY A 582 -8.28 25.44 5.73
C GLY A 582 -7.19 24.50 6.25
N SER A 583 -6.10 25.05 6.77
CA SER A 583 -5.18 24.31 7.62
C SER A 583 -4.81 25.09 8.87
N ILE A 584 -4.58 24.36 9.95
CA ILE A 584 -3.96 24.87 11.18
C ILE A 584 -2.78 23.94 11.46
N ASP A 585 -1.59 24.52 11.42
CA ASP A 585 -0.32 23.82 11.57
C ASP A 585 0.47 24.42 12.75
N TYR A 586 1.06 23.57 13.58
CA TYR A 586 1.95 23.95 14.67
C TYR A 586 3.29 23.23 14.50
N GLU A 587 4.37 24.01 14.51
CA GLU A 587 5.74 23.52 14.46
C GLU A 587 6.40 23.72 15.83
N GLY A 588 6.59 22.62 16.57
CA GLY A 588 7.10 22.68 17.94
C GLY A 588 8.53 23.19 18.08
N GLU A 589 9.37 23.02 17.05
CA GLU A 589 10.76 23.52 17.07
C GLU A 589 10.83 25.04 17.05
N THR A 590 9.96 25.68 16.27
CA THR A 590 9.91 27.14 16.11
C THR A 590 8.88 27.78 17.02
N GLY A 591 7.95 27.00 17.57
CA GLY A 591 6.76 27.48 18.27
C GLY A 591 5.77 28.19 17.35
N LEU A 592 5.92 28.07 16.02
CA LEU A 592 5.15 28.80 15.03
C LEU A 592 3.78 28.15 14.83
N TRP A 593 2.73 28.96 14.92
CA TRP A 593 1.40 28.58 14.44
C TRP A 593 1.18 29.16 13.05
N THR A 594 0.84 28.30 12.09
CA THR A 594 0.44 28.71 10.74
C THR A 594 -1.03 28.37 10.54
N MET A 595 -1.82 29.36 10.19
CA MET A 595 -3.21 29.16 9.77
C MET A 595 -3.30 29.56 8.31
N ALA A 596 -3.68 28.62 7.44
CA ALA A 596 -3.87 28.88 6.03
C ALA A 596 -5.33 28.65 5.63
N GLY A 597 -5.82 29.43 4.69
CA GLY A 597 -7.14 29.28 4.10
C GLY A 597 -7.06 29.57 2.61
N SER A 598 -7.68 28.74 1.79
CA SER A 598 -7.89 29.02 0.38
C SER A 598 -9.34 28.78 0.01
N VAL A 599 -9.83 29.51 -0.97
CA VAL A 599 -11.14 29.30 -1.57
C VAL A 599 -10.99 29.30 -3.08
N THR A 600 -11.69 28.42 -3.77
CA THR A 600 -11.77 28.39 -5.22
C THR A 600 -13.21 28.26 -5.69
N ASN A 601 -13.54 28.90 -6.82
CA ASN A 601 -14.84 28.86 -7.47
C ASN A 601 -16.02 29.21 -6.53
N LEU A 602 -15.84 30.15 -5.59
CA LEU A 602 -16.88 30.54 -4.65
C LEU A 602 -17.84 31.54 -5.26
N TRP A 603 -19.06 31.08 -5.51
CA TRP A 603 -20.18 31.96 -5.81
C TRP A 603 -20.67 32.61 -4.52
N VAL A 604 -20.77 33.94 -4.47
CA VAL A 604 -21.20 34.64 -3.23
C VAL A 604 -22.64 34.25 -2.85
N SER A 605 -23.45 33.78 -3.81
CA SER A 605 -24.74 33.16 -3.54
C SER A 605 -24.69 31.92 -2.64
N THR A 606 -23.56 31.21 -2.53
CA THR A 606 -23.41 30.11 -1.56
C THR A 606 -23.35 30.62 -0.12
N LEU A 607 -23.02 31.89 0.09
CA LEU A 607 -23.04 32.54 1.40
C LEU A 607 -24.44 33.04 1.79
N TYR A 608 -25.46 32.78 0.95
CA TYR A 608 -26.85 33.19 1.19
C TYR A 608 -27.35 32.84 2.59
N GLN A 609 -26.96 31.66 3.10
CA GLN A 609 -27.33 31.19 4.44
C GLN A 609 -26.81 32.07 5.59
N PHE A 610 -25.78 32.88 5.36
CA PHE A 610 -25.17 33.75 6.37
C PHE A 610 -25.81 35.15 6.41
N PHE A 611 -26.70 35.47 5.48
CA PHE A 611 -27.48 36.71 5.51
C PHE A 611 -28.71 36.54 6.41
N ASP A 612 -29.15 37.63 7.05
CA ASP A 612 -30.39 37.60 7.83
C ASP A 612 -31.59 37.23 6.93
N ALA A 613 -32.51 36.42 7.47
CA ALA A 613 -33.63 35.88 6.72
C ALA A 613 -34.52 36.95 6.04
N ASN A 614 -34.54 38.18 6.58
CA ASN A 614 -35.32 39.30 6.04
C ASN A 614 -34.64 40.05 4.89
N ILE A 615 -33.32 39.88 4.69
CA ILE A 615 -32.58 40.54 3.60
C ILE A 615 -32.18 39.58 2.49
N GLN A 616 -32.17 38.28 2.79
CA GLN A 616 -31.83 37.18 1.88
C GLN A 616 -32.47 37.34 0.48
N ASP A 617 -33.79 37.47 0.37
CA ASP A 617 -34.48 37.64 -0.92
C ASP A 617 -34.06 38.90 -1.69
N ALA A 618 -33.77 39.99 -0.97
CA ALA A 618 -33.39 41.27 -1.56
C ALA A 618 -31.95 41.26 -2.11
N VAL A 619 -31.04 40.52 -1.46
CA VAL A 619 -29.64 40.44 -1.88
C VAL A 619 -29.39 39.33 -2.90
N ALA A 620 -30.27 38.32 -2.99
CA ALA A 620 -30.09 37.15 -3.85
C ALA A 620 -29.72 37.49 -5.30
N PRO A 621 -30.39 38.43 -6.01
CA PRO A 621 -30.06 38.72 -7.41
C PRO A 621 -28.67 39.34 -7.58
N ILE A 622 -28.20 40.09 -6.57
CA ILE A 622 -26.90 40.77 -6.61
C ILE A 622 -25.79 39.73 -6.41
N ILE A 623 -25.90 38.91 -5.35
CA ILE A 623 -24.84 37.97 -4.97
C ILE A 623 -24.73 36.76 -5.91
N GLN A 624 -25.78 36.45 -6.68
CA GLN A 624 -25.73 35.42 -7.73
C GLN A 624 -24.79 35.75 -8.88
N SER A 625 -24.47 37.03 -9.09
CA SER A 625 -23.58 37.47 -10.17
C SER A 625 -22.10 37.56 -9.78
N ILE A 626 -21.77 37.35 -8.50
CA ILE A 626 -20.42 37.57 -7.98
C ILE A 626 -19.75 36.21 -7.74
N THR A 627 -18.60 36.02 -8.38
CA THR A 627 -17.71 34.87 -8.19
C THR A 627 -16.37 35.31 -7.62
N ILE A 628 -15.82 34.47 -6.76
CA ILE A 628 -14.43 34.53 -6.32
C ILE A 628 -13.75 33.31 -6.92
N ASP A 629 -12.97 33.54 -7.98
CA ASP A 629 -12.27 32.46 -8.68
C ASP A 629 -11.26 31.78 -7.75
N SER A 630 -10.43 32.59 -7.06
CA SER A 630 -9.56 32.12 -5.99
C SER A 630 -9.26 33.22 -4.97
N ALA A 631 -9.10 32.85 -3.70
CA ALA A 631 -8.51 33.72 -2.68
C ALA A 631 -7.74 32.87 -1.67
N GLU A 632 -6.61 33.37 -1.19
CA GLU A 632 -5.73 32.69 -0.23
C GLU A 632 -5.34 33.64 0.90
N VAL A 633 -5.29 33.10 2.12
CA VAL A 633 -4.88 33.81 3.34
C VAL A 633 -3.94 32.91 4.11
N THR A 634 -2.82 33.46 4.58
CA THR A 634 -1.90 32.79 5.49
C THR A 634 -1.60 33.71 6.65
N TYR A 635 -1.71 33.18 7.86
CA TYR A 635 -1.44 33.88 9.10
C TYR A 635 -0.41 33.10 9.92
N ASN A 636 0.69 33.77 10.25
CA ASN A 636 1.80 33.22 11.03
C ASN A 636 1.82 33.94 12.38
N TYR A 637 1.65 33.20 13.47
CA TYR A 637 1.65 33.72 14.84
C TYR A 637 2.92 33.34 15.60
#